data_AF-V4S7X7-F1
#
_entry.id   AF-V4S7X7-F1
#
_cell.length_a   1.000
_cell.length_b   1.000
_cell.length_c   1.000
_cell.angle_alpha   90.00
_cell.angle_beta   90.00
_cell.angle_gamma   90.00
#
_symmetry.space_group_name_H-M   'P 1'
#
loop_
_entity.id
_entity.type
_entity.pdbx_description
1 polymer ?
#
loop_
_entity_poly.entity_id
_entity_poly.type
_entity_poly.pdbx_seq_one_letter_code
_entity_poly.pdbx_strand_id
1 'polypeptide(L)'
;MWASTHNESLKEKMSAVVSALSACQKETGSGYLSAFPTEQFDRLEALIPVWAPYYTIHKILAGLLDQYTYADNAEALRMTTWMVEYFYNRVQNVIKKYSIERHWQTLNEEAGGMNDVLYKLFSITQDPKHLMLAHLFDKPCFLGLLALQADDISGFHSNTHIPIVIGSQMRYEVTGDQLHKTISMFFMDIVNSSHTYATGGTSVGEFWSDPKRLASNLDSNTEESCTTYNMLKVSRHLFRWTKEIAYADYYERSLTNGVLGIQRGTEPGVMIYLLPLAPGSSKERSYHHWGTPFDSFWCCYGTGIESFSKLGDSIYFEEEGKYPGVYIIQYISSRLDWKSGQIVVNQKVDPVVSWDPYLRVTLTFSSKGSGLTTSLNLRIPTWTSSNGAKATLNGQDLPLPSPGNFLSVTKTWSSDDKLTIQLPLTLRTEAIQDDRPEYASIQAILYGPYVLAGHSIGDWDITKSATSLSDWITPIPASYNSQLITFTQEYGNTKFTHLNDSSGSEFSSLNDFIGKSVMLEPFDSPGMLVIQHETDDELVVTDSFIAQGSSVFHLVAGLDGGDRTVSLESETYKGCFVYTAFNLQSSESTKLGCISESTEAGFNNAASFVIEKGLSEYHPISFVAKGANRNFLLAPLLSLRDESYSVYFDFQS
;
A
#
# COMPACT_ATOMS: atom_id res chain seq x y z
N MET A 1 17.63 -3.37 5.83
CA MET A 1 17.91 -1.94 6.07
C MET A 1 19.41 -1.60 6.01
N TRP A 2 20.27 -2.18 6.87
CA TRP A 2 21.71 -1.86 6.85
C TRP A 2 22.34 -2.06 5.46
N ALA A 3 22.11 -3.22 4.83
CA ALA A 3 22.64 -3.53 3.50
C ALA A 3 22.22 -2.51 2.41
N SER A 4 21.08 -1.83 2.58
CA SER A 4 20.57 -0.84 1.63
C SER A 4 21.09 0.58 1.87
N THR A 5 21.51 0.88 3.10
CA THR A 5 21.85 2.25 3.54
C THR A 5 23.31 2.42 3.95
N HIS A 6 24.00 1.31 4.26
CA HIS A 6 25.33 1.27 4.87
C HIS A 6 25.45 2.18 6.12
N ASN A 7 24.35 2.33 6.87
CA ASN A 7 24.34 3.15 8.09
C ASN A 7 25.07 2.43 9.24
N GLU A 8 26.22 2.95 9.66
CA GLU A 8 27.02 2.34 10.72
C GLU A 8 26.33 2.27 12.08
N SER A 9 25.47 3.25 12.44
CA SER A 9 24.70 3.19 13.69
C SER A 9 23.73 2.01 13.71
N LEU A 10 23.13 1.67 12.56
CA LEU A 10 22.30 0.46 12.45
C LEU A 10 23.16 -0.81 12.60
N LYS A 11 24.37 -0.81 12.03
CA LYS A 11 25.32 -1.93 12.15
C LYS A 11 25.72 -2.18 13.59
N GLU A 12 26.01 -1.14 14.35
CA GLU A 12 26.34 -1.24 15.77
C GLU A 12 25.17 -1.81 16.57
N LYS A 13 23.96 -1.27 16.36
CA LYS A 13 22.75 -1.72 17.07
C LYS A 13 22.40 -3.17 16.76
N MET A 14 22.37 -3.57 15.49
CA MET A 14 22.07 -4.96 15.13
C MET A 14 23.12 -5.93 15.67
N SER A 15 24.40 -5.54 15.65
CA SER A 15 25.49 -6.35 16.21
C SER A 15 25.36 -6.51 17.72
N ALA A 16 25.04 -5.42 18.43
CA ALA A 16 24.82 -5.44 19.88
C ALA A 16 23.66 -6.37 20.28
N VAL A 17 22.57 -6.36 19.51
CA VAL A 17 21.43 -7.28 19.72
C VAL A 17 21.87 -8.74 19.55
N VAL A 18 22.61 -9.07 18.48
CA VAL A 18 23.14 -10.43 18.27
C VAL A 18 24.05 -10.85 19.42
N SER A 19 24.96 -9.99 19.86
CA SER A 19 25.86 -10.30 20.98
C SER A 19 25.10 -10.54 22.29
N ALA A 20 24.08 -9.74 22.60
CA ALA A 20 23.24 -9.94 23.78
C ALA A 20 22.47 -11.28 23.71
N LEU A 21 21.85 -11.58 22.58
CA LEU A 21 21.16 -12.86 22.36
C LEU A 21 22.12 -14.05 22.44
N SER A 22 23.34 -13.91 21.91
CA SER A 22 24.38 -14.93 21.99
C SER A 22 24.78 -15.23 23.43
N ALA A 23 24.92 -14.19 24.28
CA ALA A 23 25.21 -14.36 25.69
C ALA A 23 24.09 -15.15 26.40
N CYS A 24 22.82 -14.83 26.14
CA CYS A 24 21.68 -15.56 26.69
C CYS A 24 21.66 -17.03 26.24
N GLN A 25 21.90 -17.30 24.95
CA GLN A 25 21.91 -18.67 24.41
C GLN A 25 23.05 -19.51 25.02
N LYS A 26 24.23 -18.91 25.18
CA LYS A 26 25.40 -19.55 25.80
C LYS A 26 25.15 -19.89 27.27
N GLU A 27 24.55 -18.97 28.03
CA GLU A 27 24.20 -19.20 29.44
C GLU A 27 23.14 -20.30 29.59
N THR A 28 22.16 -20.33 28.68
CA THR A 28 21.14 -21.40 28.66
C THR A 28 21.76 -22.77 28.36
N GLY A 29 22.83 -22.82 27.56
CA GLY A 29 23.68 -24.00 27.33
C GLY A 29 23.05 -25.14 26.50
N SER A 30 21.78 -25.03 26.10
CA SER A 30 21.05 -26.08 25.37
C SER A 30 20.92 -25.83 23.86
N GLY A 31 21.26 -24.63 23.39
CA GLY A 31 20.96 -24.16 22.03
C GLY A 31 19.59 -23.49 21.90
N TYR A 32 18.72 -23.60 22.90
CA TYR A 32 17.45 -22.88 22.94
C TYR A 32 17.67 -21.37 23.07
N LEU A 33 16.89 -20.59 22.32
CA LEU A 33 16.86 -19.14 22.39
C LEU A 33 15.44 -18.63 22.13
N SER A 34 14.80 -18.14 23.18
CA SER A 34 13.54 -17.39 23.15
C SER A 34 13.34 -16.71 24.51
N ALA A 35 12.43 -15.75 24.59
CA ALA A 35 12.06 -15.10 25.85
C ALA A 35 11.08 -15.93 26.70
N PHE A 36 10.34 -16.87 26.09
CA PHE A 36 9.41 -17.76 26.79
C PHE A 36 10.09 -19.10 27.15
N PRO A 37 9.59 -19.85 28.16
CA PRO A 37 10.19 -21.13 28.56
C PRO A 37 9.83 -22.27 27.60
N THR A 38 10.66 -23.33 27.57
CA THR A 38 10.45 -24.50 26.71
C THR A 38 9.14 -25.24 26.97
N GLU A 39 8.50 -25.03 28.12
CA GLU A 39 7.18 -25.58 28.48
C GLU A 39 6.09 -25.27 27.44
N GLN A 40 6.18 -24.13 26.74
CA GLN A 40 5.21 -23.82 25.68
C GLN A 40 5.26 -24.84 24.54
N PHE A 41 6.43 -25.41 24.25
CA PHE A 41 6.54 -26.53 23.31
C PHE A 41 6.05 -27.84 23.90
N ASP A 42 6.23 -28.09 25.21
CA ASP A 42 5.69 -29.29 25.86
C ASP A 42 4.16 -29.31 25.78
N ARG A 43 3.52 -28.15 26.01
CA ARG A 43 2.08 -27.95 25.84
C ARG A 43 1.64 -28.13 24.39
N LEU A 44 2.34 -27.50 23.45
CA LEU A 44 2.06 -27.63 22.02
C LEU A 44 2.10 -29.09 21.57
N GLU A 45 3.14 -29.83 21.96
CA GLU A 45 3.34 -31.23 21.60
C GLU A 45 2.34 -32.18 22.26
N ALA A 46 1.76 -31.76 23.40
CA ALA A 46 0.62 -32.40 24.04
C ALA A 46 -0.74 -31.97 23.44
N LEU A 47 -0.75 -31.13 22.40
CA LEU A 47 -1.93 -30.50 21.79
C LEU A 47 -2.78 -29.70 22.79
N ILE A 48 -2.12 -29.08 23.76
CA ILE A 48 -2.73 -28.13 24.69
C ILE A 48 -2.62 -26.74 24.06
N PRO A 49 -3.69 -25.92 24.05
CA PRO A 49 -3.66 -24.58 23.46
C PRO A 49 -2.48 -23.75 23.98
N VAL A 50 -1.75 -23.14 23.06
CA VAL A 50 -0.63 -22.21 23.28
C VAL A 50 -0.64 -21.17 22.17
N TRP A 51 0.12 -20.09 22.32
CA TRP A 51 0.21 -19.07 21.29
C TRP A 51 1.51 -19.22 20.47
N ALA A 52 1.38 -19.77 19.26
CA ALA A 52 2.34 -19.71 18.15
C ALA A 52 3.85 -19.80 18.51
N PRO A 53 4.32 -20.78 19.30
CA PRO A 53 5.72 -20.79 19.75
C PRO A 53 6.71 -21.03 18.59
N TYR A 54 6.34 -21.82 17.57
CA TYR A 54 7.18 -22.00 16.38
C TYR A 54 7.24 -20.76 15.49
N TYR A 55 6.17 -19.96 15.43
CA TYR A 55 6.20 -18.67 14.74
C TYR A 55 7.29 -17.75 15.31
N THR A 56 7.37 -17.64 16.65
CA THR A 56 8.40 -16.80 17.30
C THR A 56 9.80 -17.32 16.98
N ILE A 57 10.01 -18.63 17.05
CA ILE A 57 11.30 -19.24 16.69
C ILE A 57 11.65 -18.99 15.24
N HIS A 58 10.70 -19.10 14.32
CA HIS A 58 10.91 -18.74 12.93
C HIS A 58 11.41 -17.28 12.79
N LYS A 59 10.81 -16.31 13.50
CA LYS A 59 11.28 -14.91 13.44
C LYS A 59 12.70 -14.73 13.95
N ILE A 60 13.06 -15.40 15.05
CA ILE A 60 14.43 -15.36 15.60
C ILE A 60 15.42 -15.99 14.60
N LEU A 61 15.11 -17.18 14.07
CA LEU A 61 15.95 -17.87 13.09
C LEU A 61 16.12 -17.06 11.82
N ALA A 62 15.04 -16.50 11.27
CA ALA A 62 15.06 -15.67 10.07
C ALA A 62 15.91 -14.42 10.29
N GLY A 63 15.69 -13.71 11.41
CA GLY A 63 16.49 -12.54 11.78
C GLY A 63 17.99 -12.85 11.91
N LEU A 64 18.36 -13.94 12.60
CA LEU A 64 19.77 -14.36 12.74
C LEU A 64 20.37 -14.80 11.40
N LEU A 65 19.61 -15.51 10.56
CA LEU A 65 20.07 -15.91 9.24
C LEU A 65 20.28 -14.70 8.32
N ASP A 66 19.43 -13.68 8.43
CA ASP A 66 19.58 -12.42 7.71
C ASP A 66 20.79 -11.62 8.19
N GLN A 67 21.13 -11.66 9.48
CA GLN A 67 22.39 -11.06 10.00
C GLN A 67 23.62 -11.68 9.32
N TYR A 68 23.61 -12.99 9.07
CA TYR A 68 24.67 -13.65 8.31
C TYR A 68 24.60 -13.29 6.83
N THR A 69 23.44 -13.46 6.20
CA THR A 69 23.27 -13.32 4.74
C THR A 69 23.53 -11.90 4.25
N TYR A 70 23.13 -10.90 5.02
CA TYR A 70 23.24 -9.51 4.61
C TYR A 70 24.42 -8.78 5.23
N ALA A 71 25.01 -9.26 6.32
CA ALA A 71 26.07 -8.55 7.05
C ALA A 71 27.27 -9.42 7.47
N ASP A 72 27.38 -10.63 6.91
CA ASP A 72 28.48 -11.57 7.13
C ASP A 72 28.74 -11.90 8.62
N ASN A 73 27.69 -11.84 9.45
CA ASN A 73 27.81 -12.11 10.88
C ASN A 73 27.90 -13.62 11.17
N ALA A 74 29.13 -14.14 11.25
CA ALA A 74 29.39 -15.55 11.54
C ALA A 74 28.94 -16.01 12.94
N GLU A 75 28.78 -15.11 13.92
CA GLU A 75 28.21 -15.48 15.22
C GLU A 75 26.71 -15.79 15.08
N ALA A 76 25.98 -14.97 14.33
CA ALA A 76 24.56 -15.20 14.08
C ALA A 76 24.32 -16.55 13.39
N LEU A 77 25.13 -16.93 12.40
CA LEU A 77 25.03 -18.25 11.76
C LEU A 77 25.25 -19.40 12.76
N ARG A 78 26.25 -19.31 13.64
CA ARG A 78 26.49 -20.32 14.69
C ARG A 78 25.32 -20.42 15.66
N MET A 79 24.69 -19.29 16.00
CA MET A 79 23.49 -19.28 16.85
C MET A 79 22.33 -19.97 16.15
N THR A 80 22.08 -19.66 14.87
CA THR A 80 21.04 -20.28 14.04
C THR A 80 21.22 -21.80 13.96
N THR A 81 22.43 -22.29 13.65
CA THR A 81 22.67 -23.74 13.56
C THR A 81 22.50 -24.44 14.91
N TRP A 82 22.92 -23.80 16.01
CA TRP A 82 22.72 -24.36 17.35
C TRP A 82 21.25 -24.44 17.76
N MET A 83 20.46 -23.40 17.44
CA MET A 83 18.99 -23.43 17.61
C MET A 83 18.36 -24.55 16.78
N VAL A 84 18.75 -24.68 15.51
CA VAL A 84 18.18 -25.70 14.62
C VAL A 84 18.53 -27.11 15.09
N GLU A 85 19.74 -27.35 15.63
CA GLU A 85 20.09 -28.64 16.23
C GLU A 85 19.20 -28.95 17.46
N TYR A 86 18.92 -27.95 18.31
CA TYR A 86 17.99 -28.12 19.43
C TYR A 86 16.59 -28.54 18.94
N PHE A 87 16.02 -27.81 17.97
CA PHE A 87 14.68 -28.11 17.46
C PHE A 87 14.62 -29.39 16.63
N TYR A 88 15.69 -29.73 15.90
CA TYR A 88 15.80 -31.01 15.22
C TYR A 88 15.67 -32.17 16.23
N ASN A 89 16.49 -32.15 17.28
CA ASN A 89 16.44 -33.20 18.32
C ASN A 89 15.08 -33.24 19.02
N ARG A 90 14.49 -32.07 19.29
CA ARG A 90 13.17 -31.98 19.90
C ARG A 90 12.08 -32.60 19.03
N VAL A 91 12.00 -32.22 17.75
CA VAL A 91 11.02 -32.78 16.80
C VAL A 91 11.22 -34.30 16.63
N GLN A 92 12.47 -34.76 16.52
CA GLN A 92 12.76 -36.21 16.47
C GLN A 92 12.26 -36.94 17.72
N ASN A 93 12.40 -36.34 18.91
CA ASN A 93 11.88 -36.90 20.16
C ASN A 93 10.34 -36.95 20.18
N VAL A 94 9.65 -35.92 19.67
CA VAL A 94 8.18 -35.92 19.54
C VAL A 94 7.72 -37.04 18.62
N ILE A 95 8.37 -37.20 17.46
CA ILE A 95 8.05 -38.24 16.49
C ILE A 95 8.26 -39.63 17.10
N LYS A 96 9.38 -39.83 17.82
CA LYS A 96 9.71 -41.09 18.48
C LYS A 96 8.77 -41.42 19.64
N LYS A 97 8.35 -40.42 20.41
CA LYS A 97 7.46 -40.58 21.57
C LYS A 97 6.00 -40.78 21.16
N TYR A 98 5.56 -40.10 20.10
CA TYR A 98 4.17 -40.09 19.66
C TYR A 98 4.03 -40.64 18.23
N SER A 99 4.29 -39.80 17.22
CA SER A 99 4.28 -40.17 15.78
C SER A 99 4.67 -38.96 14.92
N ILE A 100 4.90 -39.18 13.63
CA ILE A 100 5.02 -38.07 12.66
C ILE A 100 3.71 -37.29 12.52
N GLU A 101 2.57 -37.98 12.57
CA GLU A 101 1.25 -37.36 12.56
C GLU A 101 1.07 -36.41 13.77
N ARG A 102 1.53 -36.82 14.96
CA ARG A 102 1.51 -35.94 16.14
C ARG A 102 2.25 -34.65 15.88
N HIS A 103 3.44 -34.72 15.28
CA HIS A 103 4.19 -33.51 14.92
C HIS A 103 3.39 -32.63 13.96
N TRP A 104 2.80 -33.18 12.91
CA TRP A 104 1.99 -32.37 11.98
C TRP A 104 0.71 -31.80 12.60
N GLN A 105 0.10 -32.50 13.57
CA GLN A 105 -1.00 -31.95 14.36
C GLN A 105 -0.57 -30.70 15.17
N THR A 106 0.69 -30.62 15.62
CA THR A 106 1.19 -29.40 16.26
C THR A 106 1.25 -28.22 15.31
N LEU A 107 1.39 -28.46 13.99
CA LEU A 107 1.40 -27.40 12.96
C LEU A 107 -0.01 -26.90 12.60
N ASN A 108 -1.05 -27.31 13.35
CA ASN A 108 -2.34 -26.61 13.33
C ASN A 108 -2.29 -25.32 14.16
N GLU A 109 -1.33 -25.22 15.08
CA GLU A 109 -0.89 -23.94 15.65
C GLU A 109 0.12 -23.29 14.70
N GLU A 110 0.17 -21.96 14.69
CA GLU A 110 0.99 -21.22 13.75
C GLU A 110 2.51 -21.48 13.92
N ALA A 111 3.14 -21.96 12.85
CA ALA A 111 4.58 -22.18 12.77
C ALA A 111 5.33 -21.10 11.98
N GLY A 112 4.61 -20.17 11.32
CA GLY A 112 5.21 -19.26 10.35
C GLY A 112 5.96 -20.01 9.23
N GLY A 113 7.02 -19.41 8.70
CA GLY A 113 7.89 -19.98 7.66
C GLY A 113 9.06 -20.79 8.22
N MET A 114 8.82 -21.69 9.18
CA MET A 114 9.87 -22.59 9.68
C MET A 114 10.48 -23.42 8.54
N ASN A 115 9.67 -23.93 7.61
CA ASN A 115 10.19 -24.64 6.43
C ASN A 115 11.04 -23.72 5.54
N ASP A 116 10.60 -22.50 5.25
CA ASP A 116 11.35 -21.49 4.48
C ASP A 116 12.76 -21.24 5.05
N VAL A 117 12.85 -20.86 6.32
CA VAL A 117 14.15 -20.55 6.95
C VAL A 117 15.08 -21.76 7.02
N LEU A 118 14.53 -22.96 7.19
CA LEU A 118 15.32 -24.20 7.25
C LEU A 118 15.86 -24.63 5.88
N TYR A 119 15.08 -24.47 4.80
CA TYR A 119 15.58 -24.69 3.44
C TYR A 119 16.68 -23.69 3.08
N LYS A 120 16.50 -22.40 3.42
CA LYS A 120 17.54 -21.38 3.23
C LYS A 120 18.82 -21.71 4.00
N LEU A 121 18.69 -22.13 5.26
CA LEU A 121 19.85 -22.56 6.05
C LEU A 121 20.54 -23.78 5.43
N PHE A 122 19.78 -24.75 4.93
CA PHE A 122 20.36 -25.89 4.21
C PHE A 122 21.14 -25.47 2.97
N SER A 123 20.64 -24.51 2.17
CA SER A 123 21.39 -23.98 1.02
C SER A 123 22.77 -23.44 1.41
N ILE A 124 22.90 -22.90 2.62
CA ILE A 124 24.16 -22.34 3.15
C ILE A 124 25.05 -23.43 3.75
N THR A 125 24.51 -24.33 4.58
CA THR A 125 25.33 -25.26 5.37
C THR A 125 25.50 -26.64 4.74
N GLN A 126 24.59 -27.02 3.83
CA GLN A 126 24.49 -28.36 3.24
C GLN A 126 24.32 -29.49 4.28
N ASP A 127 23.87 -29.17 5.50
CA ASP A 127 23.64 -30.15 6.56
C ASP A 127 22.30 -30.90 6.33
N PRO A 128 22.31 -32.23 6.12
CA PRO A 128 21.09 -32.99 5.85
C PRO A 128 20.05 -32.93 6.99
N LYS A 129 20.44 -32.61 8.23
CA LYS A 129 19.48 -32.40 9.32
C LYS A 129 18.59 -31.18 9.08
N HIS A 130 19.14 -30.11 8.49
CA HIS A 130 18.38 -28.90 8.17
C HIS A 130 17.34 -29.20 7.10
N LEU A 131 17.73 -29.95 6.05
CA LEU A 131 16.81 -30.39 5.00
C LEU A 131 15.70 -31.28 5.56
N MET A 132 16.05 -32.26 6.39
CA MET A 132 15.08 -33.15 7.03
C MET A 132 14.10 -32.37 7.92
N LEU A 133 14.60 -31.42 8.72
CA LEU A 133 13.72 -30.59 9.55
C LEU A 133 12.80 -29.73 8.68
N ALA A 134 13.30 -29.15 7.59
CA ALA A 134 12.48 -28.35 6.67
C ALA A 134 11.30 -29.18 6.12
N HIS A 135 11.55 -30.42 5.70
CA HIS A 135 10.49 -31.34 5.25
C HIS A 135 9.43 -31.62 6.32
N LEU A 136 9.82 -31.70 7.59
CA LEU A 136 8.88 -31.93 8.69
C LEU A 136 7.93 -30.74 8.91
N PHE A 137 8.36 -29.52 8.55
CA PHE A 137 7.56 -28.30 8.63
C PHE A 137 6.72 -27.98 7.37
N ASP A 138 6.73 -28.82 6.32
CA ASP A 138 5.97 -28.58 5.07
C ASP A 138 4.44 -28.76 5.20
N LYS A 139 3.88 -28.88 6.40
CA LYS A 139 2.44 -29.04 6.71
C LYS A 139 1.62 -29.75 5.60
N PRO A 140 1.69 -31.09 5.49
CA PRO A 140 1.06 -31.84 4.40
C PRO A 140 -0.45 -31.64 4.27
N CYS A 141 -1.18 -31.38 5.35
CA CYS A 141 -2.63 -31.17 5.29
C CYS A 141 -3.03 -29.93 4.49
N PHE A 142 -2.19 -28.89 4.46
CA PHE A 142 -2.46 -27.68 3.68
C PHE A 142 -1.86 -27.80 2.28
N LEU A 143 -0.57 -28.14 2.17
CA LEU A 143 0.08 -28.30 0.86
C LEU A 143 -0.53 -29.44 0.03
N GLY A 144 -1.11 -30.46 0.67
CA GLY A 144 -1.82 -31.55 0.01
C GLY A 144 -3.08 -31.10 -0.73
N LEU A 145 -3.83 -30.13 -0.20
CA LEU A 145 -4.99 -29.53 -0.88
C LEU A 145 -4.54 -28.83 -2.17
N LEU A 146 -3.47 -28.04 -2.09
CA LEU A 146 -2.89 -27.34 -3.23
C LEU A 146 -2.26 -28.31 -4.24
N ALA A 147 -1.68 -29.41 -3.78
CA ALA A 147 -1.13 -30.47 -4.63
C ALA A 147 -2.21 -31.18 -5.46
N LEU A 148 -3.40 -31.32 -4.89
CA LEU A 148 -4.60 -31.83 -5.57
C LEU A 148 -5.29 -30.77 -6.43
N GLN A 149 -4.77 -29.54 -6.45
CA GLN A 149 -5.36 -28.40 -7.16
C GLN A 149 -6.81 -28.12 -6.75
N ALA A 150 -7.10 -28.23 -5.45
CA ALA A 150 -8.39 -27.88 -4.87
C ALA A 150 -8.38 -26.45 -4.32
N ASP A 151 -9.34 -25.61 -4.74
CA ASP A 151 -9.60 -24.30 -4.14
C ASP A 151 -10.43 -24.48 -2.86
N ASP A 152 -9.77 -24.94 -1.80
CA ASP A 152 -10.37 -25.23 -0.48
C ASP A 152 -9.54 -24.54 0.63
N ILE A 153 -9.20 -23.26 0.41
CA ILE A 153 -8.43 -22.44 1.35
C ILE A 153 -9.31 -21.56 2.26
N SER A 154 -10.63 -21.58 2.07
CA SER A 154 -11.59 -20.84 2.93
C SER A 154 -11.44 -21.28 4.40
N GLY A 155 -11.53 -20.32 5.31
CA GLY A 155 -11.42 -20.54 6.76
C GLY A 155 -9.98 -20.74 7.27
N PHE A 156 -8.98 -20.85 6.41
CA PHE A 156 -7.58 -20.83 6.85
C PHE A 156 -7.11 -19.41 7.18
N HIS A 157 -6.37 -19.26 8.28
CA HIS A 157 -5.70 -18.02 8.63
C HIS A 157 -4.62 -17.70 7.59
N SER A 158 -4.79 -16.62 6.85
CA SER A 158 -4.05 -16.37 5.60
C SER A 158 -2.55 -16.25 5.87
N ASN A 159 -2.16 -15.42 6.85
CA ASN A 159 -0.75 -15.15 7.15
C ASN A 159 -0.01 -16.33 7.80
N THR A 160 -0.73 -17.31 8.37
CA THR A 160 -0.12 -18.57 8.82
C THR A 160 0.29 -19.45 7.64
N HIS A 161 -0.51 -19.45 6.57
CA HIS A 161 -0.37 -20.42 5.49
C HIS A 161 0.47 -19.91 4.31
N ILE A 162 0.48 -18.61 4.02
CA ILE A 162 1.35 -18.05 2.95
C ILE A 162 2.84 -18.35 3.20
N PRO A 163 3.41 -18.21 4.43
CA PRO A 163 4.78 -18.63 4.73
C PRO A 163 5.09 -20.10 4.46
N ILE A 164 4.11 -20.98 4.64
CA ILE A 164 4.27 -22.41 4.33
C ILE A 164 4.42 -22.61 2.81
N VAL A 165 3.67 -21.85 2.00
CA VAL A 165 3.84 -21.82 0.53
C VAL A 165 5.21 -21.28 0.16
N ILE A 166 5.70 -20.22 0.81
CA ILE A 166 7.06 -19.70 0.57
C ILE A 166 8.11 -20.79 0.87
N GLY A 167 7.96 -21.56 1.95
CA GLY A 167 8.86 -22.68 2.21
C GLY A 167 8.74 -23.82 1.18
N SER A 168 7.54 -24.07 0.66
CA SER A 168 7.34 -24.95 -0.50
C SER A 168 8.10 -24.43 -1.74
N GLN A 169 8.10 -23.11 -1.99
CA GLN A 169 8.88 -22.52 -3.07
C GLN A 169 10.38 -22.71 -2.87
N MET A 170 10.87 -22.51 -1.65
CA MET A 170 12.27 -22.79 -1.32
C MET A 170 12.63 -24.26 -1.48
N ARG A 171 11.74 -25.19 -1.15
CA ARG A 171 11.95 -26.61 -1.42
C ARG A 171 12.20 -26.87 -2.90
N TYR A 172 11.38 -26.32 -3.79
CA TYR A 172 11.59 -26.46 -5.23
C TYR A 172 12.96 -25.91 -5.65
N GLU A 173 13.35 -24.73 -5.16
CA GLU A 173 14.66 -24.13 -5.49
C GLU A 173 15.84 -24.98 -5.00
N VAL A 174 15.68 -25.65 -3.85
CA VAL A 174 16.74 -26.45 -3.22
C VAL A 174 16.83 -27.86 -3.81
N THR A 175 15.69 -28.51 -4.07
CA THR A 175 15.65 -29.94 -4.42
C THR A 175 15.30 -30.20 -5.88
N GLY A 176 14.74 -29.22 -6.58
CA GLY A 176 14.18 -29.39 -7.93
C GLY A 176 12.84 -30.13 -7.96
N ASP A 177 12.18 -30.34 -6.81
CA ASP A 177 10.90 -31.06 -6.72
C ASP A 177 9.76 -30.30 -7.41
N GLN A 178 9.42 -30.72 -8.62
CA GLN A 178 8.47 -30.04 -9.50
C GLN A 178 7.05 -29.95 -8.92
N LEU A 179 6.67 -30.84 -7.99
CA LEU A 179 5.37 -30.76 -7.31
C LEU A 179 5.22 -29.43 -6.57
N HIS A 180 6.29 -28.97 -5.91
CA HIS A 180 6.25 -27.74 -5.12
C HIS A 180 6.19 -26.47 -5.98
N LYS A 181 6.72 -26.52 -7.21
CA LYS A 181 6.47 -25.47 -8.20
C LYS A 181 4.99 -25.43 -8.62
N THR A 182 4.39 -26.59 -8.90
CA THR A 182 2.95 -26.69 -9.25
C THR A 182 2.05 -26.20 -8.12
N ILE A 183 2.30 -26.62 -6.87
CA ILE A 183 1.61 -26.14 -5.67
C ILE A 183 1.63 -24.62 -5.60
N SER A 184 2.80 -24.01 -5.79
CA SER A 184 2.99 -22.57 -5.64
C SER A 184 2.32 -21.78 -6.75
N MET A 185 2.38 -22.28 -7.99
CA MET A 185 1.68 -21.66 -9.13
C MET A 185 0.16 -21.74 -8.95
N PHE A 186 -0.35 -22.91 -8.54
CA PHE A 186 -1.78 -23.10 -8.27
C PHE A 186 -2.27 -22.22 -7.12
N PHE A 187 -1.50 -22.12 -6.02
CA PHE A 187 -1.82 -21.23 -4.91
C PHE A 187 -1.99 -19.77 -5.35
N MET A 188 -1.08 -19.26 -6.19
CA MET A 188 -1.19 -17.91 -6.71
C MET A 188 -2.42 -17.73 -7.61
N ASP A 189 -2.74 -18.73 -8.43
CA ASP A 189 -3.91 -18.74 -9.31
C ASP A 189 -5.22 -18.68 -8.53
N ILE A 190 -5.39 -19.51 -7.49
CA ILE A 190 -6.60 -19.47 -6.65
C ILE A 190 -6.73 -18.13 -5.93
N VAL A 191 -5.65 -17.63 -5.30
CA VAL A 191 -5.72 -16.36 -4.56
C VAL A 191 -6.13 -15.21 -5.50
N ASN A 192 -5.51 -15.13 -6.68
CA ASN A 192 -5.83 -14.09 -7.65
C ASN A 192 -7.23 -14.21 -8.27
N SER A 193 -7.73 -15.44 -8.47
CA SER A 193 -8.99 -15.67 -9.18
C SER A 193 -10.23 -15.71 -8.28
N SER A 194 -10.06 -15.87 -6.97
CA SER A 194 -11.20 -16.01 -6.05
C SER A 194 -11.08 -15.28 -4.70
N HIS A 195 -9.89 -14.81 -4.29
CA HIS A 195 -9.66 -14.23 -2.95
C HIS A 195 -8.96 -12.86 -2.93
N THR A 196 -8.81 -12.18 -4.07
CA THR A 196 -8.02 -10.94 -4.17
C THR A 196 -8.89 -9.72 -4.48
N TYR A 197 -8.68 -8.62 -3.74
CA TYR A 197 -9.27 -7.31 -4.04
C TYR A 197 -8.45 -6.55 -5.08
N ALA A 198 -8.95 -5.43 -5.58
CA ALA A 198 -8.35 -4.65 -6.65
C ALA A 198 -6.94 -4.10 -6.30
N THR A 199 -6.64 -3.95 -5.00
CA THR A 199 -5.33 -3.56 -4.47
C THR A 199 -4.25 -4.64 -4.67
N GLY A 200 -4.64 -5.90 -4.94
CA GLY A 200 -3.78 -7.07 -4.93
C GLY A 200 -3.70 -7.78 -3.57
N GLY A 201 -4.28 -7.19 -2.53
CA GLY A 201 -4.39 -7.80 -1.20
C GLY A 201 -5.51 -8.84 -1.11
N THR A 202 -5.53 -9.54 0.02
CA THR A 202 -6.46 -10.65 0.31
C THR A 202 -6.83 -10.63 1.78
N SER A 203 -7.71 -11.54 2.20
CA SER A 203 -8.18 -11.76 3.58
C SER A 203 -9.14 -10.70 4.13
N VAL A 204 -9.96 -11.15 5.07
CA VAL A 204 -10.81 -10.32 5.95
C VAL A 204 -10.75 -10.90 7.35
N GLY A 205 -10.53 -10.06 8.35
CA GLY A 205 -10.33 -10.52 9.72
C GLY A 205 -9.20 -11.54 9.87
N GLU A 206 -8.17 -11.47 9.02
CA GLU A 206 -6.99 -12.37 8.96
C GLU A 206 -7.20 -13.76 8.31
N PHE A 207 -8.42 -14.06 7.84
CA PHE A 207 -8.75 -15.33 7.21
C PHE A 207 -9.12 -15.15 5.74
N TRP A 208 -8.94 -16.20 4.94
CA TRP A 208 -9.61 -16.29 3.66
C TRP A 208 -11.08 -16.64 3.90
N SER A 209 -11.98 -15.83 3.36
CA SER A 209 -13.41 -16.15 3.27
C SER A 209 -13.69 -17.11 2.11
N ASP A 210 -14.96 -17.48 1.93
CA ASP A 210 -15.39 -18.25 0.77
C ASP A 210 -14.98 -17.60 -0.57
N PRO A 211 -14.59 -18.42 -1.57
CA PRO A 211 -14.13 -17.93 -2.86
C PRO A 211 -15.24 -17.16 -3.58
N LYS A 212 -14.88 -16.04 -4.21
CA LYS A 212 -15.80 -15.19 -4.98
C LYS A 212 -17.00 -14.68 -4.17
N ARG A 213 -16.78 -14.32 -2.91
CA ARG A 213 -17.76 -13.69 -2.00
C ARG A 213 -17.30 -12.34 -1.44
N LEU A 214 -16.35 -11.68 -2.11
CA LEU A 214 -15.60 -10.55 -1.54
C LEU A 214 -16.48 -9.33 -1.26
N ALA A 215 -17.59 -9.15 -1.96
CA ALA A 215 -18.45 -7.97 -1.76
C ALA A 215 -19.06 -7.92 -0.36
N SER A 216 -19.36 -9.07 0.24
CA SER A 216 -19.87 -9.13 1.62
C SER A 216 -18.80 -8.80 2.67
N ASN A 217 -17.54 -8.76 2.26
CA ASN A 217 -16.39 -8.60 3.14
C ASN A 217 -15.69 -7.25 2.92
N LEU A 218 -16.30 -6.31 2.20
CA LEU A 218 -15.87 -4.90 2.18
C LEU A 218 -16.10 -4.28 3.57
N ASP A 219 -15.17 -4.55 4.48
CA ASP A 219 -15.18 -4.16 5.89
C ASP A 219 -13.99 -3.24 6.22
N SER A 220 -14.04 -2.65 7.40
CA SER A 220 -12.95 -2.02 8.13
C SER A 220 -11.79 -2.96 8.50
N ASN A 221 -11.99 -4.29 8.40
CA ASN A 221 -11.03 -5.33 8.79
C ASN A 221 -10.44 -6.12 7.62
N THR A 222 -10.45 -5.56 6.42
CA THR A 222 -9.88 -6.16 5.21
C THR A 222 -8.36 -6.06 5.18
N GLU A 223 -7.72 -6.97 4.45
CA GLU A 223 -6.32 -6.88 4.04
C GLU A 223 -5.30 -6.67 5.18
N GLU A 224 -5.00 -7.74 5.91
CA GLU A 224 -3.84 -7.75 6.81
C GLU A 224 -2.55 -7.51 6.02
N SER A 225 -1.76 -6.52 6.47
CA SER A 225 -0.51 -6.12 5.80
C SER A 225 0.53 -7.25 5.69
N CYS A 226 0.57 -8.18 6.66
CA CYS A 226 1.47 -9.34 6.57
C CYS A 226 1.11 -10.29 5.42
N THR A 227 -0.16 -10.41 5.06
CA THR A 227 -0.58 -11.26 3.95
C THR A 227 -0.03 -10.73 2.64
N THR A 228 -0.21 -9.43 2.38
CA THR A 228 0.35 -8.72 1.21
C THR A 228 1.87 -8.88 1.15
N TYR A 229 2.57 -8.67 2.27
CA TYR A 229 4.02 -8.87 2.34
C TYR A 229 4.48 -10.29 1.95
N ASN A 230 3.82 -11.32 2.49
CA ASN A 230 4.19 -12.69 2.19
C ASN A 230 3.76 -13.07 0.75
N MET A 231 2.66 -12.53 0.23
CA MET A 231 2.28 -12.70 -1.17
C MET A 231 3.28 -12.05 -2.14
N LEU A 232 3.89 -10.91 -1.78
CA LEU A 232 4.98 -10.33 -2.56
C LEU A 232 6.17 -11.29 -2.66
N LYS A 233 6.51 -12.02 -1.60
CA LYS A 233 7.54 -13.08 -1.65
C LYS A 233 7.11 -14.21 -2.59
N VAL A 234 5.86 -14.67 -2.50
CA VAL A 234 5.31 -15.71 -3.38
C VAL A 234 5.46 -15.30 -4.84
N SER A 235 4.96 -14.11 -5.19
CA SER A 235 5.05 -13.56 -6.54
C SER A 235 6.50 -13.43 -7.02
N ARG A 236 7.41 -12.96 -6.16
CA ARG A 236 8.84 -12.84 -6.48
C ARG A 236 9.48 -14.18 -6.85
N HIS A 237 9.20 -15.25 -6.10
CA HIS A 237 9.70 -16.58 -6.43
C HIS A 237 9.15 -17.08 -7.77
N LEU A 238 7.84 -16.91 -8.02
CA LEU A 238 7.23 -17.30 -9.28
C LEU A 238 7.84 -16.54 -10.47
N PHE A 239 8.03 -15.23 -10.33
CA PHE A 239 8.70 -14.42 -11.35
C PHE A 239 10.12 -14.91 -11.63
N ARG A 240 10.91 -15.25 -10.61
CA ARG A 240 12.28 -15.80 -10.80
C ARG A 240 12.29 -17.07 -11.64
N TRP A 241 11.25 -17.89 -11.57
CA TRP A 241 11.20 -19.18 -12.27
C TRP A 241 10.60 -19.09 -13.68
N THR A 242 9.59 -18.25 -13.86
CA THR A 242 8.78 -18.22 -15.08
C THR A 242 9.02 -17.00 -15.93
N LYS A 243 9.43 -15.88 -15.29
CA LYS A 243 9.49 -14.53 -15.86
C LYS A 243 8.16 -14.06 -16.44
N GLU A 244 7.04 -14.63 -16.00
CA GLU A 244 5.73 -14.19 -16.47
C GLU A 244 5.40 -12.80 -15.95
N ILE A 245 4.94 -11.91 -16.84
CA ILE A 245 4.59 -10.53 -16.50
C ILE A 245 3.46 -10.46 -15.46
N ALA A 246 2.56 -11.44 -15.42
CA ALA A 246 1.49 -11.50 -14.44
C ALA A 246 2.01 -11.41 -12.98
N TYR A 247 3.14 -12.05 -12.67
CA TYR A 247 3.74 -11.98 -11.34
C TYR A 247 4.39 -10.60 -11.08
N ALA A 248 5.04 -10.01 -12.09
CA ALA A 248 5.58 -8.66 -11.97
C ALA A 248 4.48 -7.60 -11.79
N ASP A 249 3.36 -7.75 -12.50
CA ASP A 249 2.17 -6.89 -12.39
C ASP A 249 1.49 -7.03 -11.03
N TYR A 250 1.36 -8.26 -10.53
CA TYR A 250 0.89 -8.50 -9.16
C TYR A 250 1.79 -7.83 -8.13
N TYR A 251 3.12 -7.95 -8.31
CA TYR A 251 4.09 -7.35 -7.38
C TYR A 251 3.97 -5.82 -7.38
N GLU A 252 3.92 -5.19 -8.55
CA GLU A 252 3.72 -3.74 -8.68
C GLU A 252 2.43 -3.29 -8.01
N ARG A 253 1.33 -3.99 -8.28
CA ARG A 253 0.00 -3.68 -7.75
C ARG A 253 -0.06 -3.77 -6.23
N SER A 254 0.41 -4.89 -5.67
CA SER A 254 0.38 -5.16 -4.23
C SER A 254 1.35 -4.26 -3.46
N LEU A 255 2.53 -3.97 -4.02
CA LEU A 255 3.46 -3.00 -3.44
C LEU A 255 2.85 -1.59 -3.41
N THR A 256 2.35 -1.12 -4.55
CA THR A 256 1.84 0.24 -4.73
C THR A 256 0.64 0.50 -3.83
N ASN A 257 -0.31 -0.43 -3.79
CA ASN A 257 -1.61 -0.19 -3.15
C ASN A 257 -1.70 -0.78 -1.74
N GLY A 258 -1.00 -1.90 -1.47
CA GLY A 258 -1.10 -2.65 -0.21
C GLY A 258 0.11 -2.55 0.72
N VAL A 259 1.22 -1.91 0.30
CA VAL A 259 2.42 -1.74 1.15
C VAL A 259 2.80 -0.28 1.32
N LEU A 260 2.93 0.50 0.25
CA LEU A 260 3.41 1.90 0.36
C LEU A 260 2.47 2.78 1.19
N GLY A 261 1.18 2.44 1.23
CA GLY A 261 0.15 3.19 1.97
C GLY A 261 -0.02 2.79 3.45
N ILE A 262 0.76 1.82 3.97
CA ILE A 262 0.55 1.27 5.32
C ILE A 262 1.33 2.00 6.42
N GLN A 263 2.24 2.91 6.06
CA GLN A 263 2.95 3.77 7.01
C GLN A 263 2.37 5.20 6.94
N ARG A 264 2.18 5.84 8.09
CA ARG A 264 1.56 7.16 8.19
C ARG A 264 2.50 8.27 7.71
N GLY A 265 2.52 8.50 6.41
CA GLY A 265 3.27 9.61 5.80
C GLY A 265 4.76 9.57 6.12
N THR A 266 5.27 10.63 6.73
CA THR A 266 6.67 10.76 7.15
C THR A 266 6.91 10.37 8.61
N GLU A 267 5.87 9.94 9.34
CA GLU A 267 5.99 9.51 10.73
C GLU A 267 6.62 8.11 10.79
N PRO A 268 7.85 7.96 11.31
CA PRO A 268 8.48 6.67 11.42
C PRO A 268 7.80 5.82 12.51
N GLY A 269 7.55 4.54 12.22
CA GLY A 269 7.02 3.60 13.20
C GLY A 269 5.53 3.76 13.50
N VAL A 270 4.78 4.46 12.67
CA VAL A 270 3.31 4.52 12.74
C VAL A 270 2.75 3.77 11.53
N MET A 271 2.23 2.58 11.77
CA MET A 271 1.74 1.67 10.73
C MET A 271 0.35 1.11 11.07
N ILE A 272 -0.42 0.78 10.03
CA ILE A 272 -1.68 0.04 10.17
C ILE A 272 -1.43 -1.47 10.19
N TYR A 273 -2.41 -2.20 10.73
CA TYR A 273 -2.48 -3.65 10.62
C TYR A 273 -3.30 -4.08 9.40
N LEU A 274 -4.53 -3.55 9.30
CA LEU A 274 -5.54 -3.85 8.28
C LEU A 274 -5.69 -2.65 7.35
N LEU A 275 -5.84 -2.88 6.04
CA LEU A 275 -6.16 -1.85 5.06
C LEU A 275 -7.68 -1.88 4.77
N PRO A 276 -8.48 -0.96 5.36
CA PRO A 276 -9.93 -1.02 5.27
C PRO A 276 -10.43 -0.69 3.86
N LEU A 277 -11.41 -1.45 3.39
CA LEU A 277 -12.03 -1.32 2.06
C LEU A 277 -13.54 -1.05 2.10
N ALA A 278 -14.15 -1.03 3.30
CA ALA A 278 -15.54 -0.62 3.48
C ALA A 278 -15.81 0.79 2.90
N PRO A 279 -16.98 1.03 2.27
CA PRO A 279 -17.39 2.36 1.82
C PRO A 279 -17.38 3.37 2.97
N GLY A 280 -16.78 4.53 2.75
CA GLY A 280 -16.66 5.60 3.75
C GLY A 280 -15.73 5.32 4.93
N SER A 281 -14.95 4.24 4.87
CA SER A 281 -14.01 3.86 5.93
C SER A 281 -12.74 4.70 5.90
N SER A 282 -11.88 4.55 6.91
CA SER A 282 -10.62 5.27 7.04
C SER A 282 -9.60 4.37 7.73
N LYS A 283 -8.32 4.53 7.38
CA LYS A 283 -7.22 3.81 8.06
C LYS A 283 -7.20 4.12 9.55
N GLU A 284 -7.51 5.37 9.91
CA GLU A 284 -7.60 5.84 11.30
C GLU A 284 -8.87 5.37 12.02
N ARG A 285 -9.86 4.79 11.35
CA ARG A 285 -11.10 4.29 11.98
C ARG A 285 -11.28 2.77 11.88
N SER A 286 -10.27 2.07 11.37
CA SER A 286 -10.20 0.60 11.37
C SER A 286 -10.02 0.04 12.79
N TYR A 287 -10.33 -1.23 13.05
CA TYR A 287 -10.20 -1.83 14.39
C TYR A 287 -8.81 -1.63 15.05
N HIS A 288 -7.74 -1.66 14.25
CA HIS A 288 -6.38 -1.45 14.74
C HIS A 288 -5.93 0.00 14.69
N HIS A 289 -6.61 0.84 13.90
CA HIS A 289 -6.23 2.24 13.64
C HIS A 289 -4.75 2.37 13.20
N TRP A 290 -4.20 3.58 13.28
CA TRP A 290 -2.75 3.73 13.27
C TRP A 290 -2.18 3.24 14.61
N GLY A 291 -1.22 2.32 14.59
CA GLY A 291 -0.52 1.94 15.81
C GLY A 291 0.44 3.03 16.31
N THR A 292 1.16 2.74 17.39
CA THR A 292 2.12 3.67 18.01
C THR A 292 3.55 3.15 17.94
N PRO A 293 4.57 4.02 17.89
CA PRO A 293 5.96 3.58 17.77
C PRO A 293 6.49 2.73 18.93
N PHE A 294 5.87 2.83 20.12
CA PHE A 294 6.38 2.21 21.36
C PHE A 294 5.40 1.29 22.08
N ASP A 295 4.13 1.21 21.66
CA ASP A 295 3.12 0.38 22.33
C ASP A 295 2.39 -0.59 21.37
N SER A 296 2.61 -0.47 20.05
CA SER A 296 2.05 -1.41 19.06
C SER A 296 3.11 -2.41 18.57
N PHE A 297 3.05 -3.65 19.07
CA PHE A 297 4.01 -4.72 18.74
C PHE A 297 3.37 -5.91 18.02
N TRP A 298 2.47 -5.61 17.08
CA TRP A 298 1.76 -6.60 16.29
C TRP A 298 2.66 -7.24 15.22
N CYS A 299 2.22 -8.37 14.64
CA CYS A 299 2.94 -9.02 13.54
C CYS A 299 3.20 -8.07 12.35
N CYS A 300 2.22 -7.21 12.01
CA CYS A 300 2.32 -6.23 10.94
C CYS A 300 3.40 -5.16 11.19
N TYR A 301 3.78 -4.88 12.43
CA TYR A 301 4.90 -3.98 12.73
C TYR A 301 6.24 -4.62 12.36
N GLY A 302 6.45 -5.90 12.73
CA GLY A 302 7.64 -6.63 12.31
C GLY A 302 7.76 -6.69 10.79
N THR A 303 6.67 -7.06 10.13
CA THR A 303 6.59 -7.16 8.68
C THR A 303 6.71 -5.81 7.95
N GLY A 304 6.09 -4.76 8.49
CA GLY A 304 6.17 -3.41 7.91
C GLY A 304 7.61 -2.91 7.90
N ILE A 305 8.34 -3.07 9.02
CA ILE A 305 9.77 -2.72 9.11
C ILE A 305 10.58 -3.49 8.06
N GLU A 306 10.33 -4.80 7.88
CA GLU A 306 11.01 -5.59 6.84
C GLU A 306 10.69 -5.06 5.44
N SER A 307 9.42 -4.80 5.13
CA SER A 307 8.95 -4.28 3.84
C SER A 307 9.65 -2.98 3.44
N PHE A 308 9.61 -1.96 4.30
CA PHE A 308 10.23 -0.67 4.01
C PHE A 308 11.76 -0.74 3.97
N SER A 309 12.35 -1.78 4.55
CA SER A 309 13.80 -1.98 4.51
C SER A 309 14.34 -2.54 3.20
N LYS A 310 13.45 -2.99 2.29
CA LYS A 310 13.80 -3.74 1.09
C LYS A 310 13.02 -3.34 -0.16
N LEU A 311 12.48 -2.12 -0.23
CA LEU A 311 11.71 -1.63 -1.40
C LEU A 311 12.43 -1.76 -2.76
N GLY A 312 13.77 -1.88 -2.76
CA GLY A 312 14.58 -2.09 -3.97
C GLY A 312 14.81 -3.55 -4.37
N ASP A 313 14.39 -4.55 -3.59
CA ASP A 313 14.80 -5.96 -3.75
C ASP A 313 14.19 -6.71 -4.95
N SER A 314 13.23 -6.06 -5.61
CA SER A 314 12.45 -6.61 -6.72
C SER A 314 12.30 -5.62 -7.88
N ILE A 315 13.22 -4.66 -8.00
CA ILE A 315 13.30 -3.78 -9.18
C ILE A 315 14.00 -4.51 -10.34
N TYR A 316 15.08 -5.24 -10.02
CA TYR A 316 16.00 -5.85 -10.96
C TYR A 316 16.16 -7.34 -10.68
N PHE A 317 16.14 -8.18 -11.72
CA PHE A 317 16.42 -9.61 -11.63
C PHE A 317 17.47 -10.00 -12.66
N GLU A 318 18.61 -10.48 -12.19
CA GLU A 318 19.70 -10.93 -13.06
C GLU A 318 19.42 -12.33 -13.61
N GLU A 319 19.84 -12.56 -14.84
CA GLU A 319 19.85 -13.86 -15.50
C GLU A 319 21.23 -14.13 -16.12
N GLU A 320 21.75 -15.32 -15.85
CA GLU A 320 22.90 -15.84 -16.55
C GLU A 320 22.52 -16.34 -17.95
N GLY A 321 23.43 -16.21 -18.91
CA GLY A 321 23.20 -16.67 -20.28
C GLY A 321 24.35 -16.34 -21.19
N LYS A 322 24.16 -16.55 -22.50
CA LYS A 322 25.17 -16.18 -23.53
C LYS A 322 25.55 -14.70 -23.42
N TYR A 323 24.56 -13.85 -23.14
CA TYR A 323 24.75 -12.47 -22.73
C TYR A 323 24.13 -12.36 -21.33
N PRO A 324 24.86 -11.91 -20.30
CA PRO A 324 24.25 -11.61 -19.02
C PRO A 324 23.06 -10.69 -19.21
N GLY A 325 21.93 -11.06 -18.62
CA GLY A 325 20.66 -10.37 -18.73
C GLY A 325 20.25 -9.72 -17.42
N VAL A 326 19.55 -8.60 -17.48
CA VAL A 326 18.81 -8.07 -16.33
C VAL A 326 17.39 -7.73 -16.76
N TYR A 327 16.42 -8.23 -15.99
CA TYR A 327 15.02 -7.88 -16.09
C TYR A 327 14.73 -6.69 -15.18
N ILE A 328 14.15 -5.64 -15.76
CA ILE A 328 13.69 -4.45 -15.04
C ILE A 328 12.17 -4.56 -14.96
N ILE A 329 11.66 -4.91 -13.78
CA ILE A 329 10.23 -5.19 -13.59
C ILE A 329 9.48 -4.08 -12.86
N GLN A 330 10.17 -3.23 -12.11
CA GLN A 330 9.57 -2.05 -11.47
C GLN A 330 10.18 -0.78 -12.04
N TYR A 331 9.32 0.21 -12.31
CA TYR A 331 9.73 1.52 -12.78
C TYR A 331 9.83 2.50 -11.60
N ILE A 332 10.95 2.40 -10.86
CA ILE A 332 11.26 3.23 -9.70
C ILE A 332 12.63 3.89 -9.93
N SER A 333 12.73 5.20 -9.72
CA SER A 333 14.01 5.93 -9.84
C SER A 333 15.08 5.30 -8.94
N SER A 334 16.13 4.76 -9.54
CA SER A 334 17.10 3.90 -8.86
C SER A 334 18.41 3.78 -9.63
N ARG A 335 19.45 3.30 -8.95
CA ARG A 335 20.77 3.03 -9.53
C ARG A 335 21.18 1.60 -9.24
N LEU A 336 21.38 0.81 -10.29
CA LEU A 336 21.90 -0.54 -10.21
C LEU A 336 23.40 -0.54 -10.53
N ASP A 337 24.21 -0.95 -9.56
CA ASP A 337 25.61 -1.33 -9.80
C ASP A 337 25.68 -2.78 -10.27
N TRP A 338 25.51 -3.00 -11.58
CA TRP A 338 25.37 -4.33 -12.16
C TRP A 338 26.74 -4.97 -12.40
N LYS A 339 27.21 -5.75 -11.42
CA LYS A 339 28.55 -6.33 -11.43
C LYS A 339 28.77 -7.33 -12.57
N SER A 340 27.84 -8.27 -12.77
CA SER A 340 27.95 -9.31 -13.80
C SER A 340 27.88 -8.72 -15.21
N GLY A 341 27.11 -7.65 -15.40
CA GLY A 341 27.07 -6.89 -16.66
C GLY A 341 28.20 -5.86 -16.85
N GLN A 342 29.05 -5.63 -15.85
CA GLN A 342 30.12 -4.63 -15.84
C GLN A 342 29.68 -3.20 -16.19
N ILE A 343 28.44 -2.84 -15.86
CA ILE A 343 27.88 -1.51 -16.09
C ILE A 343 27.13 -1.00 -14.87
N VAL A 344 26.91 0.31 -14.82
CA VAL A 344 25.89 0.91 -13.94
C VAL A 344 24.70 1.29 -14.80
N VAL A 345 23.50 0.98 -14.32
CA VAL A 345 22.24 1.43 -14.92
C VAL A 345 21.63 2.46 -13.98
N ASN A 346 21.42 3.69 -14.45
CA ASN A 346 20.65 4.69 -13.75
C ASN A 346 19.26 4.76 -14.38
N GLN A 347 18.23 4.52 -13.58
CA GLN A 347 16.85 4.62 -13.94
C GLN A 347 16.28 5.91 -13.35
N LYS A 348 15.74 6.78 -14.21
CA LYS A 348 14.98 7.97 -13.81
C LYS A 348 13.54 7.83 -14.31
N VAL A 349 12.59 7.98 -13.40
CA VAL A 349 11.16 7.97 -13.67
C VAL A 349 10.64 9.38 -13.45
N ASP A 350 9.94 9.92 -14.43
CA ASP A 350 9.29 11.22 -14.29
C ASP A 350 8.03 11.09 -13.42
N PRO A 351 7.68 12.11 -12.60
CA PRO A 351 6.47 12.06 -11.78
C PRO A 351 5.22 11.84 -12.63
N VAL A 352 4.38 10.91 -12.18
CA VAL A 352 3.09 10.62 -12.82
C VAL A 352 2.06 11.65 -12.37
N VAL A 353 1.30 12.20 -13.33
CA VAL A 353 0.24 13.18 -13.10
C VAL A 353 -1.00 12.84 -13.92
N SER A 354 -2.20 13.23 -13.47
CA SER A 354 -3.46 12.84 -14.12
C SER A 354 -3.71 13.54 -15.46
N TRP A 355 -3.20 14.76 -15.65
CA TRP A 355 -3.38 15.57 -16.87
C TRP A 355 -2.38 15.26 -18.00
N ASP A 356 -1.39 14.42 -17.75
CA ASP A 356 -0.41 13.95 -18.74
C ASP A 356 -0.26 12.44 -18.59
N PRO A 357 -1.07 11.63 -19.30
CA PRO A 357 -1.31 10.23 -18.95
C PRO A 357 -0.23 9.28 -19.44
N TYR A 358 1.02 9.54 -19.07
CA TYR A 358 2.17 8.76 -19.47
C TYR A 358 3.14 8.53 -18.32
N LEU A 359 3.52 7.28 -18.13
CA LEU A 359 4.72 6.91 -17.40
C LEU A 359 5.93 7.08 -18.33
N ARG A 360 6.90 7.90 -17.94
CA ARG A 360 8.15 8.11 -18.70
C ARG A 360 9.34 7.68 -17.88
N VAL A 361 10.17 6.83 -18.48
CA VAL A 361 11.39 6.30 -17.86
C VAL A 361 12.57 6.51 -18.78
N THR A 362 13.68 6.98 -18.21
CA THR A 362 14.96 7.16 -18.87
C THR A 362 16.00 6.28 -18.19
N LEU A 363 16.66 5.41 -18.96
CA LEU A 363 17.82 4.66 -18.53
C LEU A 363 19.09 5.26 -19.15
N THR A 364 20.09 5.51 -18.32
CA THR A 364 21.44 5.89 -18.75
C THR A 364 22.47 4.94 -18.15
N PHE A 365 23.64 4.87 -18.79
CA PHE A 365 24.62 3.82 -18.52
C PHE A 365 25.99 4.42 -18.21
N SER A 366 26.79 3.68 -17.46
CA SER A 366 28.24 3.94 -17.38
C SER A 366 28.99 2.61 -17.35
N SER A 367 30.01 2.47 -18.20
CA SER A 367 30.85 1.26 -18.23
C SER A 367 31.79 1.19 -17.03
N LYS A 368 32.02 -0.02 -16.51
CA LYS A 368 33.05 -0.32 -15.51
C LYS A 368 34.20 -1.18 -16.04
N GLY A 369 34.17 -1.55 -17.31
CA GLY A 369 35.15 -2.48 -17.88
C GLY A 369 35.22 -2.43 -19.41
N SER A 370 35.90 -3.43 -19.99
CA SER A 370 35.95 -3.62 -21.44
C SER A 370 34.56 -4.06 -21.94
N GLY A 371 33.93 -3.26 -22.80
CA GLY A 371 32.52 -3.37 -23.19
C GLY A 371 32.00 -4.80 -23.39
N LEU A 372 31.24 -5.26 -22.39
CA LEU A 372 30.55 -6.56 -22.39
C LEU A 372 29.19 -6.42 -23.07
N THR A 373 28.86 -7.35 -23.97
CA THR A 373 27.52 -7.43 -24.54
C THR A 373 26.56 -8.02 -23.51
N THR A 374 25.52 -7.25 -23.17
CA THR A 374 24.53 -7.62 -22.16
C THR A 374 23.12 -7.34 -22.66
N SER A 375 22.12 -7.98 -22.03
CA SER A 375 20.70 -7.80 -22.38
C SER A 375 19.93 -7.08 -21.28
N LEU A 376 19.19 -6.04 -21.65
CA LEU A 376 18.17 -5.43 -20.77
C LEU A 376 16.80 -5.91 -21.21
N ASN A 377 15.98 -6.37 -20.28
CA ASN A 377 14.60 -6.79 -20.51
C ASN A 377 13.66 -5.86 -19.73
N LEU A 378 13.04 -4.90 -20.40
CA LEU A 378 12.14 -3.92 -19.78
C LEU A 378 10.70 -4.41 -19.85
N ARG A 379 10.01 -4.49 -18.70
CA ARG A 379 8.61 -4.93 -18.64
C ARG A 379 7.70 -3.98 -19.42
N ILE A 380 6.86 -4.49 -20.31
CA ILE A 380 5.70 -3.76 -20.84
C ILE A 380 4.47 -4.22 -20.04
N PRO A 381 3.99 -3.42 -19.06
CA PRO A 381 2.93 -3.83 -18.13
C PRO A 381 1.61 -4.17 -18.83
N THR A 382 0.77 -5.04 -18.25
CA THR A 382 -0.55 -5.34 -18.87
C THR A 382 -1.54 -4.18 -18.81
N TRP A 383 -1.37 -3.24 -17.88
CA TRP A 383 -2.24 -2.06 -17.75
C TRP A 383 -2.01 -0.99 -18.84
N THR A 384 -0.90 -1.05 -19.59
CA THR A 384 -0.60 -0.06 -20.63
C THR A 384 -1.32 -0.37 -21.95
N SER A 385 -1.52 0.63 -22.79
CA SER A 385 -1.97 0.45 -24.18
C SER A 385 -0.78 0.48 -25.16
N SER A 386 -0.88 -0.26 -26.27
CA SER A 386 0.06 -0.13 -27.39
C SER A 386 -0.07 1.22 -28.10
N ASN A 387 -1.25 1.84 -28.07
CA ASN A 387 -1.47 3.13 -28.70
C ASN A 387 -0.84 4.24 -27.85
N GLY A 388 0.14 4.96 -28.40
CA GLY A 388 0.89 6.00 -27.69
C GLY A 388 2.09 5.50 -26.88
N ALA A 389 2.30 4.18 -26.81
CA ALA A 389 3.51 3.61 -26.23
C ALA A 389 4.70 3.79 -27.18
N LYS A 390 5.85 4.18 -26.64
CA LYS A 390 7.06 4.46 -27.41
C LYS A 390 8.31 4.08 -26.62
N ALA A 391 9.29 3.48 -27.29
CA ALA A 391 10.64 3.34 -26.75
C ALA A 391 11.66 3.85 -27.77
N THR A 392 12.73 4.49 -27.31
CA THR A 392 13.83 4.92 -28.18
C THR A 392 15.19 4.62 -27.57
N LEU A 393 16.14 4.25 -28.41
CA LEU A 393 17.56 4.15 -28.06
C LEU A 393 18.31 5.22 -28.86
N ASN A 394 18.94 6.17 -28.16
CA ASN A 394 19.68 7.28 -28.77
C ASN A 394 18.84 8.07 -29.79
N GLY A 395 17.54 8.23 -29.50
CA GLY A 395 16.58 8.93 -30.35
C GLY A 395 16.04 8.11 -31.52
N GLN A 396 16.48 6.86 -31.71
CA GLN A 396 15.93 5.94 -32.72
C GLN A 396 14.83 5.08 -32.11
N ASP A 397 13.69 4.99 -32.79
CA ASP A 397 12.53 4.23 -32.33
C ASP A 397 12.83 2.73 -32.27
N LEU A 398 12.41 2.09 -31.17
CA LEU A 398 12.49 0.65 -30.98
C LEU A 398 11.11 0.01 -31.19
N PRO A 399 11.03 -1.17 -31.83
CA PRO A 399 9.79 -1.92 -31.89
C PRO A 399 9.39 -2.37 -30.48
N LEU A 400 8.19 -1.99 -30.05
CA LEU A 400 7.64 -2.43 -28.78
C LEU A 400 6.84 -3.73 -28.96
N PRO A 401 7.00 -4.72 -28.07
CA PRO A 401 6.09 -5.86 -28.02
C PRO A 401 4.73 -5.44 -27.44
N SER A 402 3.72 -6.29 -27.61
CA SER A 402 2.42 -6.07 -26.99
C SER A 402 2.53 -6.03 -25.45
N PRO A 403 1.65 -5.28 -24.76
CA PRO A 403 1.49 -5.36 -23.30
C PRO A 403 1.48 -6.79 -22.77
N GLY A 404 2.10 -7.02 -21.62
CA GLY A 404 2.30 -8.37 -21.06
C GLY A 404 3.59 -9.07 -21.51
N ASN A 405 4.53 -8.35 -22.14
CA ASN A 405 5.81 -8.90 -22.62
C ASN A 405 7.01 -8.03 -22.20
N PHE A 406 8.22 -8.44 -22.57
CA PHE A 406 9.46 -7.67 -22.34
C PHE A 406 9.99 -7.06 -23.64
N LEU A 407 10.36 -5.78 -23.59
CA LEU A 407 11.25 -5.18 -24.58
C LEU A 407 12.69 -5.61 -24.24
N SER A 408 13.27 -6.46 -25.08
CA SER A 408 14.66 -6.92 -24.94
C SER A 408 15.61 -6.11 -25.82
N VAL A 409 16.65 -5.53 -25.22
CA VAL A 409 17.70 -4.80 -25.93
C VAL A 409 19.06 -5.40 -25.56
N THR A 410 19.73 -6.01 -26.53
CA THR A 410 21.05 -6.61 -26.34
C THR A 410 22.12 -5.77 -27.03
N LYS A 411 23.08 -5.24 -26.27
CA LYS A 411 24.13 -4.35 -26.79
C LYS A 411 25.35 -4.36 -25.88
N THR A 412 26.48 -3.88 -26.39
CA THR A 412 27.56 -3.31 -25.60
C THR A 412 27.21 -1.86 -25.24
N TRP A 413 26.89 -1.60 -23.98
CA TRP A 413 26.46 -0.28 -23.51
C TRP A 413 27.64 0.68 -23.30
N SER A 414 27.41 1.95 -23.62
CA SER A 414 28.35 3.07 -23.48
C SER A 414 27.72 4.21 -22.68
N SER A 415 28.53 5.17 -22.23
CA SER A 415 28.05 6.35 -21.49
C SER A 415 27.15 7.27 -22.31
N ASP A 416 27.24 7.19 -23.64
CA ASP A 416 26.44 8.00 -24.56
C ASP A 416 25.07 7.36 -24.84
N ASP A 417 24.87 6.11 -24.41
CA ASP A 417 23.61 5.41 -24.61
C ASP A 417 22.53 5.96 -23.66
N LYS A 418 21.36 6.24 -24.25
CA LYS A 418 20.15 6.65 -23.56
C LYS A 418 18.97 5.84 -24.10
N LEU A 419 18.39 5.02 -23.24
CA LEU A 419 17.16 4.28 -23.53
C LEU A 419 16.01 4.99 -22.85
N THR A 420 14.96 5.33 -23.59
CA THR A 420 13.74 5.93 -23.04
C THR A 420 12.54 5.06 -23.35
N ILE A 421 11.59 5.01 -22.43
CA ILE A 421 10.30 4.36 -22.60
C ILE A 421 9.20 5.29 -22.10
N GLN A 422 8.12 5.38 -22.87
CA GLN A 422 6.90 6.10 -22.56
C GLN A 422 5.73 5.11 -22.68
N LEU A 423 4.96 4.97 -21.61
CA LEU A 423 3.84 4.03 -21.50
C LEU A 423 2.56 4.78 -21.14
N PRO A 424 1.49 4.70 -21.95
CA PRO A 424 0.20 5.29 -21.63
C PRO A 424 -0.39 4.70 -20.34
N LEU A 425 -0.73 5.56 -19.38
CA LEU A 425 -1.49 5.19 -18.19
C LEU A 425 -2.98 5.19 -18.54
N THR A 426 -3.62 4.04 -18.42
CA THR A 426 -5.03 3.88 -18.79
C THR A 426 -5.92 3.95 -17.54
N LEU A 427 -7.06 4.63 -17.66
CA LEU A 427 -8.17 4.47 -16.72
C LEU A 427 -8.89 3.17 -17.06
N ARG A 428 -9.18 2.36 -16.04
CA ARG A 428 -9.95 1.11 -16.16
C ARG A 428 -10.77 0.87 -14.91
N THR A 429 -11.77 0.01 -15.03
CA THR A 429 -12.48 -0.53 -13.87
C THR A 429 -12.14 -2.00 -13.68
N GLU A 430 -12.28 -2.48 -12.45
CA GLU A 430 -12.08 -3.88 -12.08
C GLU A 430 -13.24 -4.31 -11.18
N ALA A 431 -14.05 -5.27 -11.65
CA ALA A 431 -15.15 -5.81 -10.86
C ALA A 431 -14.62 -6.48 -9.60
N ILE A 432 -15.37 -6.37 -8.51
CA ILE A 432 -15.09 -7.17 -7.31
C ILE A 432 -15.19 -8.66 -7.67
N GLN A 433 -14.34 -9.50 -7.08
CA GLN A 433 -14.40 -10.95 -7.26
C GLN A 433 -15.59 -11.50 -6.47
N ASP A 434 -16.78 -11.35 -7.05
CA ASP A 434 -18.04 -11.87 -6.52
C ASP A 434 -18.89 -12.43 -7.66
N ASP A 435 -19.37 -13.66 -7.50
CA ASP A 435 -20.17 -14.33 -8.55
C ASP A 435 -21.67 -14.06 -8.44
N ARG A 436 -22.12 -13.34 -7.41
CA ARG A 436 -23.53 -13.05 -7.18
C ARG A 436 -24.00 -11.90 -8.06
N PRO A 437 -25.15 -12.04 -8.76
CA PRO A 437 -25.65 -11.00 -9.65
C PRO A 437 -25.88 -9.65 -8.98
N GLU A 438 -26.27 -9.61 -7.70
CA GLU A 438 -26.53 -8.37 -6.97
C GLU A 438 -25.29 -7.51 -6.71
N TYR A 439 -24.08 -8.07 -6.85
CA TYR A 439 -22.81 -7.33 -6.70
C TYR A 439 -22.09 -7.09 -8.04
N ALA A 440 -22.72 -7.46 -9.18
CA ALA A 440 -22.11 -7.35 -10.50
C ALA A 440 -21.78 -5.90 -10.92
N SER A 441 -22.42 -4.92 -10.30
CA SER A 441 -22.18 -3.48 -10.51
C SER A 441 -21.04 -2.93 -9.66
N ILE A 442 -20.53 -3.68 -8.67
CA ILE A 442 -19.46 -3.20 -7.78
C ILE A 442 -18.11 -3.29 -8.48
N GLN A 443 -17.45 -2.14 -8.69
CA GLN A 443 -16.14 -2.08 -9.34
C GLN A 443 -15.21 -1.07 -8.66
N ALA A 444 -13.91 -1.34 -8.70
CA ALA A 444 -12.87 -0.38 -8.35
C ALA A 444 -12.44 0.40 -9.60
N ILE A 445 -11.88 1.60 -9.41
CA ILE A 445 -11.32 2.43 -10.48
C ILE A 445 -9.79 2.42 -10.36
N LEU A 446 -9.09 2.17 -11.46
CA LEU A 446 -7.64 2.12 -11.50
C LEU A 446 -7.09 3.04 -12.59
N TYR A 447 -5.92 3.62 -12.33
CA TYR A 447 -5.14 4.42 -13.26
C TYR A 447 -3.74 3.82 -13.38
N GLY A 448 -3.48 3.08 -14.46
CA GLY A 448 -2.28 2.25 -14.56
C GLY A 448 -2.17 1.26 -13.38
N PRO A 449 -1.11 1.31 -12.54
CA PRO A 449 -0.97 0.45 -11.37
C PRO A 449 -1.65 0.99 -10.10
N TYR A 450 -2.18 2.21 -10.11
CA TYR A 450 -2.77 2.87 -8.94
C TYR A 450 -4.24 2.53 -8.81
N VAL A 451 -4.66 1.99 -7.66
CA VAL A 451 -6.06 1.96 -7.25
C VAL A 451 -6.44 3.37 -6.78
N LEU A 452 -7.49 3.92 -7.38
CA LEU A 452 -8.06 5.19 -6.98
C LEU A 452 -9.16 4.96 -5.95
N ALA A 453 -9.12 5.74 -4.86
CA ALA A 453 -10.15 5.81 -3.86
C ALA A 453 -10.82 7.19 -3.91
N GLY A 454 -12.13 7.23 -3.74
CA GLY A 454 -12.89 8.47 -3.69
C GLY A 454 -13.10 8.95 -2.27
N HIS A 455 -12.89 10.24 -2.01
CA HIS A 455 -13.27 10.83 -0.74
C HIS A 455 -14.78 10.69 -0.52
N SER A 456 -15.16 10.02 0.56
CA SER A 456 -16.54 9.64 0.83
C SER A 456 -16.74 9.32 2.30
N ILE A 457 -17.94 9.58 2.81
CA ILE A 457 -18.38 9.21 4.16
C ILE A 457 -19.31 7.99 4.17
N GLY A 458 -19.45 7.30 3.04
CA GLY A 458 -20.24 6.07 2.89
C GLY A 458 -20.97 5.96 1.56
N ASP A 459 -21.15 7.09 0.87
CA ASP A 459 -21.74 7.13 -0.47
C ASP A 459 -20.74 6.64 -1.53
N TRP A 460 -21.24 5.91 -2.51
CA TRP A 460 -20.40 5.15 -3.44
C TRP A 460 -21.08 4.82 -4.77
N ASP A 461 -22.24 5.42 -5.04
CA ASP A 461 -22.98 5.21 -6.29
C ASP A 461 -22.43 6.07 -7.43
N ILE A 462 -22.07 5.43 -8.54
CA ILE A 462 -21.61 6.07 -9.78
C ILE A 462 -22.66 5.88 -10.88
N THR A 463 -22.96 6.97 -11.60
CA THR A 463 -23.89 6.91 -12.74
C THR A 463 -23.16 6.43 -13.99
N LYS A 464 -23.59 5.31 -14.56
CA LYS A 464 -23.04 4.79 -15.82
C LYS A 464 -23.70 5.47 -17.03
N SER A 465 -23.63 6.80 -17.12
CA SER A 465 -24.34 7.54 -18.18
C SER A 465 -23.62 7.57 -19.53
N ALA A 466 -22.39 7.02 -19.64
CA ALA A 466 -21.54 7.25 -20.81
C ALA A 466 -20.81 6.00 -21.32
N THR A 467 -20.45 6.05 -22.60
CA THR A 467 -19.77 5.00 -23.36
C THR A 467 -18.31 4.79 -22.96
N SER A 468 -17.63 5.80 -22.42
CA SER A 468 -16.22 5.75 -21.99
C SER A 468 -16.02 6.31 -20.59
N LEU A 469 -15.01 5.79 -19.86
CA LEU A 469 -14.62 6.30 -18.53
C LEU A 469 -14.21 7.78 -18.56
N SER A 470 -13.60 8.22 -19.66
CA SER A 470 -13.17 9.61 -19.87
C SER A 470 -14.30 10.63 -19.89
N ASP A 471 -15.55 10.19 -20.09
CA ASP A 471 -16.71 11.09 -20.21
C ASP A 471 -17.24 11.53 -18.82
N TRP A 472 -16.85 10.80 -17.77
CA TRP A 472 -17.30 11.02 -16.41
C TRP A 472 -16.19 11.00 -15.36
N ILE A 473 -14.95 10.66 -15.74
CA ILE A 473 -13.73 10.87 -14.92
C ILE A 473 -12.85 11.90 -15.61
N THR A 474 -12.67 13.05 -14.97
CA THR A 474 -11.88 14.18 -15.50
C THR A 474 -10.62 14.41 -14.65
N PRO A 475 -9.43 14.52 -15.24
CA PRO A 475 -8.21 14.82 -14.49
C PRO A 475 -8.24 16.23 -13.90
N ILE A 476 -7.64 16.41 -12.72
CA ILE A 476 -7.48 17.72 -12.07
C ILE A 476 -6.08 18.28 -12.38
N PRO A 477 -5.94 19.37 -13.17
CA PRO A 477 -4.65 20.00 -13.45
C PRO A 477 -4.01 20.63 -12.20
N ALA A 478 -2.67 20.71 -12.17
CA ALA A 478 -1.93 21.38 -11.09
C ALA A 478 -2.37 22.82 -10.81
N SER A 479 -2.84 23.55 -11.83
CA SER A 479 -3.31 24.93 -11.69
C SER A 479 -4.58 25.07 -10.84
N TYR A 480 -5.25 23.97 -10.47
CA TYR A 480 -6.40 24.03 -9.57
C TYR A 480 -5.99 24.21 -8.11
N ASN A 481 -4.75 23.83 -7.75
CA ASN A 481 -4.23 24.04 -6.40
C ASN A 481 -4.08 25.52 -6.02
N SER A 482 -3.94 26.43 -7.00
CA SER A 482 -3.90 27.87 -6.72
C SER A 482 -5.27 28.47 -6.37
N GLN A 483 -6.35 27.72 -6.57
CA GLN A 483 -7.72 28.12 -6.21
C GLN A 483 -8.11 27.64 -4.80
N LEU A 484 -7.29 26.80 -4.17
CA LEU A 484 -7.57 26.25 -2.85
C LEU A 484 -7.25 27.28 -1.76
N ILE A 485 -8.27 27.58 -0.96
CA ILE A 485 -8.19 28.54 0.14
C ILE A 485 -8.72 27.91 1.42
N THR A 486 -8.30 28.44 2.55
CA THR A 486 -8.74 27.99 3.85
C THR A 486 -9.15 29.20 4.67
N PHE A 487 -10.41 29.24 5.11
CA PHE A 487 -10.87 30.23 6.06
C PHE A 487 -10.62 29.73 7.48
N THR A 488 -9.71 30.40 8.20
CA THR A 488 -9.38 30.10 9.59
C THR A 488 -9.90 31.16 10.54
N GLN A 489 -10.14 30.79 11.80
CA GLN A 489 -10.47 31.72 12.86
C GLN A 489 -9.68 31.34 14.10
N GLU A 490 -9.15 32.32 14.83
CA GLU A 490 -8.51 32.11 16.12
C GLU A 490 -9.50 32.46 17.24
N TYR A 491 -9.99 31.45 17.96
CA TYR A 491 -10.77 31.64 19.18
C TYR A 491 -10.18 30.76 20.29
N GLY A 492 -9.34 31.34 21.15
CA GLY A 492 -8.54 30.56 22.11
C GLY A 492 -7.37 29.81 21.44
N ASN A 493 -7.14 28.54 21.79
CA ASN A 493 -6.01 27.71 21.32
C ASN A 493 -6.33 26.89 20.05
N THR A 494 -7.39 27.20 19.32
CA THR A 494 -7.91 26.37 18.21
C THR A 494 -7.96 27.16 16.90
N LYS A 495 -7.40 26.57 15.83
CA LYS A 495 -7.47 27.05 14.45
C LYS A 495 -8.57 26.30 13.70
N PHE A 496 -9.51 27.03 13.12
CA PHE A 496 -10.59 26.48 12.30
C PHE A 496 -10.24 26.45 10.81
N THR A 497 -10.94 25.68 9.98
CA THR A 497 -10.74 25.65 8.53
C THR A 497 -12.04 25.31 7.83
N HIS A 498 -12.55 26.22 6.98
CA HIS A 498 -13.65 25.93 6.07
C HIS A 498 -13.39 26.45 4.65
N LEU A 499 -13.71 25.61 3.66
CA LEU A 499 -14.22 25.81 2.29
C LEU A 499 -13.47 26.66 1.22
N ASN A 500 -13.31 26.07 0.03
CA ASN A 500 -12.62 26.61 -1.16
C ASN A 500 -13.56 27.45 -2.04
N ASP A 501 -12.99 28.32 -2.90
CA ASP A 501 -13.74 29.09 -3.91
C ASP A 501 -13.54 28.50 -5.33
N SER A 502 -14.52 28.73 -6.20
CA SER A 502 -14.60 28.29 -7.60
C SER A 502 -14.33 29.43 -8.61
N SER A 503 -13.82 30.58 -8.17
CA SER A 503 -13.46 31.66 -9.11
C SER A 503 -12.11 31.35 -9.79
N GLY A 504 -12.17 30.90 -11.04
CA GLY A 504 -11.04 30.41 -11.85
C GLY A 504 -9.99 31.47 -12.27
N SER A 505 -9.53 32.32 -11.37
CA SER A 505 -8.40 33.24 -11.58
C SER A 505 -7.30 33.02 -10.56
N GLU A 506 -6.03 33.06 -11.00
CA GLU A 506 -4.87 33.12 -10.11
C GLU A 506 -4.86 34.46 -9.37
N PHE A 507 -5.05 34.44 -8.05
CA PHE A 507 -5.05 35.65 -7.23
C PHE A 507 -3.72 35.85 -6.51
N SER A 508 -3.23 37.09 -6.52
CA SER A 508 -1.87 37.42 -6.08
C SER A 508 -1.78 37.98 -4.67
N SER A 509 -2.88 38.51 -4.12
CA SER A 509 -2.93 39.08 -2.77
C SER A 509 -4.28 38.85 -2.06
N LEU A 510 -4.25 38.75 -0.73
CA LEU A 510 -5.44 38.61 0.14
C LEU A 510 -6.43 39.78 0.04
N ASN A 511 -5.94 40.97 -0.34
CA ASN A 511 -6.80 42.14 -0.54
C ASN A 511 -7.59 42.09 -1.86
N ASP A 512 -7.27 41.16 -2.76
CA ASP A 512 -7.95 41.01 -4.04
C ASP A 512 -9.38 40.42 -3.87
N PHE A 513 -9.65 39.76 -2.73
CA PHE A 513 -10.92 39.09 -2.46
C PHE A 513 -12.00 40.03 -1.88
N ILE A 514 -11.62 41.10 -1.18
CA ILE A 514 -12.58 42.02 -0.55
C ILE A 514 -13.38 42.76 -1.63
N GLY A 515 -14.71 42.73 -1.51
CA GLY A 515 -15.66 43.30 -2.46
C GLY A 515 -16.03 42.39 -3.63
N LYS A 516 -15.62 41.11 -3.60
CA LYS A 516 -16.00 40.09 -4.58
C LYS A 516 -17.16 39.23 -4.08
N SER A 517 -17.97 38.75 -5.01
CA SER A 517 -18.91 37.65 -4.77
C SER A 517 -18.21 36.32 -5.03
N VAL A 518 -18.36 35.36 -4.13
CA VAL A 518 -17.80 34.00 -4.23
C VAL A 518 -18.87 32.95 -3.98
N MET A 519 -18.58 31.73 -4.42
CA MET A 519 -19.34 30.53 -4.07
C MET A 519 -18.39 29.50 -3.49
N LEU A 520 -18.78 28.93 -2.36
CA LEU A 520 -17.90 28.04 -1.60
C LEU A 520 -18.15 26.57 -1.97
N GLU A 521 -17.13 25.90 -2.49
CA GLU A 521 -17.12 24.48 -2.88
C GLU A 521 -16.24 23.67 -1.90
N PRO A 522 -16.74 22.61 -1.26
CA PRO A 522 -15.91 21.77 -0.41
C PRO A 522 -14.88 20.97 -1.21
N PHE A 523 -13.65 20.87 -0.68
CA PHE A 523 -12.52 20.19 -1.33
C PHE A 523 -12.82 18.76 -1.77
N ASP A 524 -13.53 18.00 -0.94
CA ASP A 524 -13.82 16.57 -1.14
C ASP A 524 -15.13 16.30 -1.89
N SER A 525 -15.87 17.36 -2.22
CA SER A 525 -17.22 17.30 -2.79
C SER A 525 -17.32 18.14 -4.08
N PRO A 526 -16.55 17.79 -5.12
CA PRO A 526 -16.48 18.61 -6.33
C PRO A 526 -17.85 18.79 -7.01
N GLY A 527 -18.17 20.00 -7.46
CA GLY A 527 -19.45 20.39 -8.04
C GLY A 527 -20.57 20.63 -7.02
N MET A 528 -20.29 20.56 -5.72
CA MET A 528 -21.25 20.89 -4.66
C MET A 528 -20.95 22.27 -4.09
N LEU A 529 -21.98 23.02 -3.72
CA LEU A 529 -21.86 24.35 -3.14
C LEU A 529 -22.43 24.41 -1.73
N VAL A 530 -21.83 25.24 -0.91
CA VAL A 530 -22.35 25.59 0.41
C VAL A 530 -23.48 26.59 0.23
N ILE A 531 -24.63 26.28 0.81
CA ILE A 531 -25.85 27.09 0.75
C ILE A 531 -26.36 27.44 2.13
N GLN A 532 -27.12 28.53 2.17
CA GLN A 532 -27.98 28.89 3.28
C GLN A 532 -29.45 28.51 3.00
N HIS A 533 -30.16 27.99 4.01
CA HIS A 533 -31.61 27.77 3.96
C HIS A 533 -32.38 28.94 4.58
N GLU A 534 -32.20 29.20 5.88
CA GLU A 534 -32.75 30.35 6.62
C GLU A 534 -31.70 30.93 7.59
N THR A 535 -32.01 32.06 8.23
CA THR A 535 -31.15 32.67 9.27
C THR A 535 -31.18 31.82 10.55
N ASP A 536 -30.02 31.60 11.18
CA ASP A 536 -29.76 30.72 12.34
C ASP A 536 -29.79 29.19 12.08
N ASP A 537 -30.00 28.77 10.83
CA ASP A 537 -29.79 27.39 10.40
C ASP A 537 -28.31 27.08 10.11
N GLU A 538 -27.98 25.79 10.14
CA GLU A 538 -26.66 25.30 9.71
C GLU A 538 -26.48 25.48 8.21
N LEU A 539 -25.25 25.80 7.80
CA LEU A 539 -24.90 25.79 6.38
C LEU A 539 -24.93 24.35 5.86
N VAL A 540 -25.53 24.16 4.69
CA VAL A 540 -25.69 22.83 4.06
C VAL A 540 -24.92 22.79 2.75
N VAL A 541 -24.41 21.62 2.37
CA VAL A 541 -23.78 21.39 1.07
C VAL A 541 -24.79 20.76 0.12
N THR A 542 -25.03 21.37 -1.04
CA THR A 542 -25.98 20.88 -2.04
C THR A 542 -25.39 20.94 -3.45
N ASP A 543 -26.06 20.32 -4.43
CA ASP A 543 -25.66 20.40 -5.83
C ASP A 543 -25.73 21.85 -6.34
N SER A 544 -24.66 22.29 -7.00
CA SER A 544 -24.57 23.59 -7.68
C SER A 544 -25.77 23.92 -8.58
N PHE A 545 -26.42 22.91 -9.19
CA PHE A 545 -27.61 23.10 -10.03
C PHE A 545 -28.85 23.56 -9.24
N ILE A 546 -28.95 23.21 -7.95
CA ILE A 546 -30.08 23.52 -7.07
C ILE A 546 -29.86 24.85 -6.33
N ALA A 547 -28.61 25.24 -6.13
CA ALA A 547 -28.15 26.30 -5.22
C ALA A 547 -28.46 27.77 -5.63
N GLN A 548 -29.47 28.03 -6.47
CA GLN A 548 -29.74 29.36 -7.05
C GLN A 548 -29.83 30.49 -6.01
N GLY A 549 -28.88 31.44 -6.05
CA GLY A 549 -28.83 32.68 -5.24
C GLY A 549 -28.43 32.49 -3.78
N SER A 550 -28.80 31.36 -3.16
CA SER A 550 -28.52 31.04 -1.75
C SER A 550 -27.13 30.44 -1.49
N SER A 551 -26.23 30.42 -2.49
CA SER A 551 -24.83 29.97 -2.37
C SER A 551 -23.81 31.10 -2.50
N VAL A 552 -24.26 32.33 -2.77
CA VAL A 552 -23.37 33.45 -3.07
C VAL A 552 -23.11 34.27 -1.81
N PHE A 553 -21.82 34.52 -1.55
CA PHE A 553 -21.34 35.33 -0.45
C PHE A 553 -20.53 36.52 -0.97
N HIS A 554 -20.77 37.71 -0.42
CA HIS A 554 -19.90 38.86 -0.61
C HIS A 554 -18.80 38.84 0.44
N LEU A 555 -17.54 38.79 0.02
CA LEU A 555 -16.44 39.01 0.95
C LEU A 555 -16.32 40.48 1.28
N VAL A 556 -16.39 40.79 2.57
CA VAL A 556 -16.15 42.12 3.11
C VAL A 556 -14.96 42.09 4.07
N ALA A 557 -14.45 43.27 4.45
CA ALA A 557 -13.47 43.35 5.52
C ALA A 557 -14.03 42.74 6.82
N GLY A 558 -13.15 42.14 7.63
CA GLY A 558 -13.52 41.51 8.91
C GLY A 558 -14.38 42.43 9.77
N LEU A 559 -15.49 41.90 10.29
CA LEU A 559 -16.38 42.64 11.21
C LEU A 559 -15.69 42.96 12.54
N ASP A 560 -14.64 42.21 12.87
CA ASP A 560 -13.75 42.44 14.02
C ASP A 560 -12.84 43.68 13.86
N GLY A 561 -12.78 44.27 12.66
CA GLY A 561 -11.91 45.40 12.36
C GLY A 561 -10.44 45.02 12.19
N GLY A 562 -10.13 43.73 12.01
CA GLY A 562 -8.78 43.25 11.73
C GLY A 562 -8.33 43.55 10.30
N ASP A 563 -7.07 43.97 10.14
CA ASP A 563 -6.50 44.29 8.81
C ASP A 563 -6.25 43.06 7.92
N ARG A 564 -6.48 41.83 8.43
CA ARG A 564 -6.22 40.55 7.75
C ARG A 564 -7.40 39.58 7.77
N THR A 565 -8.54 40.04 8.24
CA THR A 565 -9.75 39.24 8.38
C THR A 565 -10.76 39.64 7.32
N VAL A 566 -11.59 38.67 6.97
CA VAL A 566 -12.71 38.82 6.04
C VAL A 566 -13.97 38.25 6.66
N SER A 567 -15.12 38.76 6.26
CA SER A 567 -16.42 38.19 6.62
C SER A 567 -17.19 37.84 5.36
N LEU A 568 -17.94 36.74 5.41
CA LEU A 568 -18.74 36.24 4.29
C LEU A 568 -20.19 36.69 4.49
N GLU A 569 -20.59 37.79 3.86
CA GLU A 569 -21.97 38.29 3.90
C GLU A 569 -22.83 37.52 2.90
N SER A 570 -24.03 37.08 3.29
CA SER A 570 -24.97 36.46 2.35
C SER A 570 -25.49 37.47 1.33
N GLU A 571 -25.43 37.15 0.02
CA GLU A 571 -26.07 37.97 -1.01
C GLU A 571 -27.60 37.98 -0.88
N THR A 572 -28.18 36.86 -0.41
CA THR A 572 -29.63 36.72 -0.22
C THR A 572 -30.13 37.47 1.02
N TYR A 573 -29.41 37.33 2.15
CA TYR A 573 -29.80 37.93 3.44
C TYR A 573 -28.79 39.01 3.84
N LYS A 574 -29.02 40.24 3.37
CA LYS A 574 -28.15 41.39 3.66
C LYS A 574 -28.05 41.66 5.16
N GLY A 575 -26.83 41.93 5.63
CA GLY A 575 -26.52 42.11 7.04
C GLY A 575 -26.38 40.79 7.83
N CYS A 576 -26.40 39.64 7.14
CA CYS A 576 -26.18 38.33 7.74
C CYS A 576 -24.89 37.71 7.22
N PHE A 577 -24.12 37.12 8.13
CA PHE A 577 -22.76 36.65 7.92
C PHE A 577 -22.61 35.20 8.35
N VAL A 578 -21.71 34.48 7.66
CA VAL A 578 -21.25 33.19 8.13
C VAL A 578 -20.53 33.38 9.46
N TYR A 579 -20.90 32.62 10.48
CA TYR A 579 -20.26 32.64 11.79
C TYR A 579 -20.19 31.25 12.40
N THR A 580 -19.23 31.04 13.29
CA THR A 580 -19.09 29.78 14.03
C THR A 580 -19.86 29.87 15.36
N ALA A 581 -20.89 29.04 15.52
CA ALA A 581 -21.69 28.99 16.74
C ALA A 581 -21.08 28.02 17.77
N PHE A 582 -20.83 28.52 18.99
CA PHE A 582 -20.26 27.73 20.09
C PHE A 582 -21.36 27.09 20.93
N ASN A 583 -21.37 25.76 21.04
CA ASN A 583 -22.30 25.05 21.92
C ASN A 583 -21.55 24.08 22.84
N LEU A 584 -21.73 24.20 24.16
CA LEU A 584 -21.01 23.44 25.20
C LEU A 584 -21.35 21.93 25.24
N GLN A 585 -22.30 21.46 24.41
CA GLN A 585 -22.81 20.08 24.42
C GLN A 585 -22.78 19.37 23.06
N SER A 586 -22.35 20.02 21.97
CA SER A 586 -22.31 19.43 20.62
C SER A 586 -21.07 19.87 19.85
N SER A 587 -20.72 19.17 18.78
CA SER A 587 -19.77 19.64 17.77
C SER A 587 -20.17 21.05 17.31
N GLU A 588 -19.17 21.91 17.12
CA GLU A 588 -19.34 23.28 16.65
C GLU A 588 -19.98 23.28 15.24
N SER A 589 -20.91 24.22 15.00
CA SER A 589 -21.66 24.30 13.74
C SER A 589 -21.47 25.68 13.12
N THR A 590 -21.14 25.72 11.83
CA THR A 590 -21.08 26.97 11.05
C THR A 590 -22.48 27.34 10.57
N LYS A 591 -22.90 28.57 10.84
CA LYS A 591 -24.27 29.07 10.63
C LYS A 591 -24.28 30.43 9.93
N LEU A 592 -25.45 30.84 9.47
CA LEU A 592 -25.70 32.21 9.01
C LEU A 592 -26.40 33.01 10.11
N GLY A 593 -25.79 34.10 10.60
CA GLY A 593 -26.34 34.94 11.67
C GLY A 593 -26.40 36.41 11.25
N CYS A 594 -27.38 37.15 11.74
CA CYS A 594 -27.60 38.56 11.35
C CYS A 594 -27.22 39.53 12.47
N ILE A 595 -26.64 40.66 12.09
CA ILE A 595 -26.33 41.74 13.04
C ILE A 595 -27.64 42.31 13.59
N SER A 596 -27.82 42.24 14.92
CA SER A 596 -28.90 42.93 15.65
C SER A 596 -28.31 43.76 16.79
N GLU A 597 -29.02 44.78 17.26
CA GLU A 597 -28.55 45.80 18.23
C GLU A 597 -28.09 45.26 19.62
N SER A 598 -27.96 43.93 19.83
CA SER A 598 -27.69 43.33 21.15
C SER A 598 -26.54 42.30 21.23
N THR A 599 -25.74 42.06 20.19
CA THR A 599 -24.70 40.98 20.16
C THR A 599 -23.33 41.34 19.56
N GLU A 600 -22.89 42.61 19.63
CA GLU A 600 -21.86 43.14 18.73
C GLU A 600 -20.43 42.56 18.85
N ALA A 601 -19.83 42.40 20.03
CA ALA A 601 -18.39 42.07 20.09
C ALA A 601 -18.07 40.58 19.88
N GLY A 602 -18.90 39.67 20.40
CA GLY A 602 -18.69 38.22 20.28
C GLY A 602 -19.01 37.70 18.88
N PHE A 603 -20.06 38.25 18.26
CA PHE A 603 -20.48 37.88 16.91
C PHE A 603 -19.47 38.34 15.85
N ASN A 604 -18.98 39.58 15.93
CA ASN A 604 -18.02 40.11 14.95
C ASN A 604 -16.73 39.28 14.87
N ASN A 605 -16.20 38.84 16.02
CA ASN A 605 -15.06 37.94 16.05
C ASN A 605 -15.41 36.56 15.48
N ALA A 606 -16.58 36.00 15.85
CA ALA A 606 -17.05 34.69 15.38
C ALA A 606 -17.43 34.66 13.89
N ALA A 607 -17.65 35.82 13.27
CA ALA A 607 -17.98 35.99 11.85
C ALA A 607 -16.79 36.47 11.00
N SER A 608 -15.61 36.66 11.61
CA SER A 608 -14.39 37.12 10.93
C SER A 608 -13.38 35.98 10.80
N PHE A 609 -12.83 35.81 9.59
CA PHE A 609 -11.92 34.71 9.25
C PHE A 609 -10.65 35.24 8.60
N VAL A 610 -9.51 34.61 8.87
CA VAL A 610 -8.26 34.79 8.13
C VAL A 610 -8.24 33.80 6.97
N ILE A 611 -8.09 34.30 5.74
CA ILE A 611 -7.84 33.44 4.59
C ILE A 611 -6.36 33.04 4.56
N GLU A 612 -6.11 31.75 4.47
CA GLU A 612 -4.80 31.15 4.26
C GLU A 612 -4.80 30.32 2.96
N LYS A 613 -3.61 29.94 2.48
CA LYS A 613 -3.49 28.94 1.41
C LYS A 613 -4.16 27.64 1.87
N GLY A 614 -4.81 26.92 0.96
CA GLY A 614 -5.46 25.64 1.26
C GLY A 614 -4.58 24.70 2.09
N LEU A 615 -5.13 24.14 3.17
CA LEU A 615 -4.43 23.18 4.04
C LEU A 615 -4.00 21.91 3.30
N SER A 616 -4.77 21.54 2.28
CA SER A 616 -4.53 20.38 1.44
C SER A 616 -4.39 20.82 -0.01
N GLU A 617 -3.59 20.07 -0.76
CA GLU A 617 -3.48 20.19 -2.21
C GLU A 617 -4.02 18.91 -2.85
N TYR A 618 -4.57 19.02 -4.06
CA TYR A 618 -4.89 17.84 -4.86
C TYR A 618 -3.62 17.04 -5.12
N HIS A 619 -3.71 15.72 -4.97
CA HIS A 619 -2.64 14.83 -5.34
C HIS A 619 -2.37 14.95 -6.86
N PRO A 620 -1.12 14.86 -7.35
CA PRO A 620 -0.84 14.98 -8.78
C PRO A 620 -1.60 13.97 -9.66
N ILE A 621 -2.02 12.85 -9.07
CA ILE A 621 -2.85 11.80 -9.68
C ILE A 621 -4.31 11.91 -9.18
N SER A 622 -4.89 13.11 -9.19
CA SER A 622 -6.28 13.32 -8.79
C SER A 622 -7.22 13.50 -9.97
N PHE A 623 -8.45 13.02 -9.80
CA PHE A 623 -9.54 13.10 -10.78
C PHE A 623 -10.85 13.48 -10.09
N VAL A 624 -11.78 14.06 -10.83
CA VAL A 624 -13.19 14.16 -10.44
C VAL A 624 -13.98 13.07 -11.17
N ALA A 625 -14.70 12.23 -10.42
CA ALA A 625 -15.61 11.23 -10.97
C ALA A 625 -17.08 11.60 -10.71
N LYS A 626 -17.93 11.54 -11.75
CA LYS A 626 -19.36 11.83 -11.60
C LYS A 626 -20.10 10.70 -10.90
N GLY A 627 -20.74 11.00 -9.77
CA GLY A 627 -21.61 10.06 -9.07
C GLY A 627 -23.08 10.21 -9.43
N ALA A 628 -23.94 9.49 -8.71
CA ALA A 628 -25.40 9.62 -8.83
C ALA A 628 -25.96 10.86 -8.14
N ASN A 629 -25.50 11.12 -6.92
CA ASN A 629 -25.99 12.23 -6.08
C ASN A 629 -24.98 13.39 -5.94
N ARG A 630 -23.68 13.11 -6.12
CA ARG A 630 -22.59 14.10 -6.10
C ARG A 630 -21.39 13.57 -6.88
N ASN A 631 -20.40 14.42 -7.16
CA ASN A 631 -19.12 13.94 -7.70
C ASN A 631 -18.15 13.55 -6.57
N PHE A 632 -17.17 12.71 -6.91
CA PHE A 632 -16.13 12.21 -6.01
C PHE A 632 -14.76 12.76 -6.42
N LEU A 633 -14.01 13.28 -5.44
CA LEU A 633 -12.57 13.49 -5.59
C LEU A 633 -11.86 12.15 -5.48
N LEU A 634 -11.25 11.68 -6.57
CA LEU A 634 -10.45 10.47 -6.61
C LEU A 634 -8.96 10.78 -6.42
N ALA A 635 -8.27 9.96 -5.63
CA ALA A 635 -6.81 9.99 -5.46
C ALA A 635 -6.28 8.56 -5.26
N PRO A 636 -4.96 8.29 -5.42
CA PRO A 636 -4.42 6.96 -5.15
C PRO A 636 -4.65 6.56 -3.69
N LEU A 637 -5.10 5.32 -3.44
CA LEU A 637 -5.35 4.83 -2.07
C LEU A 637 -4.12 4.95 -1.15
N LEU A 638 -2.93 4.84 -1.73
CA LEU A 638 -1.66 5.01 -1.03
C LEU A 638 -1.41 6.43 -0.52
N SER A 639 -2.10 7.47 -1.03
CA SER A 639 -1.94 8.85 -0.59
C SER A 639 -2.86 9.20 0.59
N LEU A 640 -3.98 8.49 0.75
CA LEU A 640 -4.92 8.72 1.83
C LEU A 640 -4.38 8.20 3.16
N ARG A 641 -4.63 8.94 4.24
CA ARG A 641 -4.22 8.65 5.61
C ARG A 641 -5.47 8.52 6.47
N ASP A 642 -5.95 9.63 6.99
CA ASP A 642 -7.01 9.69 7.99
C ASP A 642 -8.38 9.95 7.35
N GLU A 643 -8.38 10.34 6.07
CA GLU A 643 -9.57 10.66 5.30
C GLU A 643 -10.49 9.45 5.14
N SER A 644 -11.79 9.75 5.07
CA SER A 644 -12.83 8.78 4.76
C SER A 644 -12.87 8.53 3.26
N TYR A 645 -12.93 7.27 2.83
CA TYR A 645 -12.89 6.92 1.42
C TYR A 645 -13.69 5.67 1.05
N SER A 646 -13.98 5.54 -0.24
CA SER A 646 -14.51 4.34 -0.88
C SER A 646 -13.56 3.87 -1.99
N VAL A 647 -13.15 2.60 -1.95
CA VAL A 647 -12.27 1.98 -2.97
C VAL A 647 -13.09 1.35 -4.10
N TYR A 648 -14.18 0.71 -3.72
CA TYR A 648 -15.17 0.17 -4.63
C TYR A 648 -16.36 1.12 -4.71
N PHE A 649 -17.02 1.12 -5.86
CA PHE A 649 -18.21 1.91 -6.17
C PHE A 649 -19.27 1.02 -6.79
N ASP A 650 -20.54 1.36 -6.55
CA ASP A 650 -21.68 0.70 -7.18
C ASP A 650 -22.05 1.44 -8.48
N PHE A 651 -21.83 0.80 -9.62
CA PHE A 651 -22.09 1.40 -10.94
C PHE A 651 -23.54 1.16 -11.35
N GLN A 652 -24.39 2.11 -10.96
CA GLN A 652 -25.80 2.12 -11.32
C GLN A 652 -25.97 2.36 -12.83
N SER A 653 -26.87 1.59 -13.45
CA SER A 653 -27.20 1.64 -14.88
C SER A 653 -28.09 2.81 -15.26
#